data_AF-A0A964IJ46-F1
#
_entry.id   AF-A0A964IJ46-F1
#
_cell.length_a   1.000
_cell.length_b   1.000
_cell.length_c   1.000
_cell.angle_alpha   90.00
_cell.angle_beta   90.00
_cell.angle_gamma   90.00
#
_symmetry.space_group_name_H-M   'P 1'
#
loop_
_entity.id
_entity.type
_entity.pdbx_description
1 polymer ?
#
loop_
_entity_poly.entity_id
_entity_poly.type
_entity_poly.pdbx_seq_one_letter_code
_entity_poly.pdbx_strand_id
1 'polypeptide(L)'
;MTLPYLLMLALAQAAITPQSPAAVDGAGSPTFFIPRVEDTVVIDGRLDEPAWAKATRLTGFSEYRPVDSQRASERTEVLVWYSPEALHFGIIAHDSEPSSVRATQADRDNLDREDTVRIYLDTFNDRRRAFVFGVNPLGAQEDGVQTEGAFSAGRTFGGVVDLSPDYQFDSRGQLTPDGYVVEVRIPFKSLRYPSADQVKWGINVLRKTQRTGREDTWTDAKRVASFLGQTGTMTGLYEMKRGVVTEVQPFVTGATNGTQQADGRFSRSGVDVEPGVNVRLGFTNLSLDATVNPDFSQVESDAAQVTVNERFALFFAEKRPFFLEGIELFATPGQLVYTRRIADPIAGAKFTGKVGRTGLAFLSAMDEAGPDWTWVNLARIRRDVGRDSLAGVTYTDRTADGGSNHVLAADARIVFKRLYYVLGQVGGSWTDNGNGAVSAPMWNIEADRTAKTWGFHYKLGGIGEGFEAASGFVPRNNVVEFQAFNRLSYYGKRDSLVEGITAFAGPTRIWRYADFGKEHAIEGGESASVTATMRGGWSVSARPARDFVVFDQSGDQSGQGEAVSNFSGTFSVTTPVFEKFNAKVEVRTGGTALFAESADGRETRVTTTLGLRPTQSARIEASFVTSRIRRELDDTEFARSTIPRLKAEYQPRRSLFFRVIAEYRSEVRAGQAFKGLRTDWLLSFEPTPGTVVFLGYGASQERDPNRFGTEALRRTSDGFFVKLAYQFRR
;
A
#
# COMPACT_ATOMS: atom_id res chain seq x y z
N MET A 1 71.44 -11.12 50.16
CA MET A 1 70.88 -10.35 49.02
C MET A 1 69.67 -11.12 48.51
N THR A 2 68.49 -10.58 48.79
CA THR A 2 67.17 -11.11 48.44
C THR A 2 66.27 -9.93 48.07
N LEU A 3 65.37 -10.18 47.11
CA LEU A 3 64.32 -9.31 46.56
C LEU A 3 64.75 -8.17 45.60
N PRO A 4 63.91 -7.74 44.63
CA PRO A 4 62.59 -8.29 44.20
C PRO A 4 62.36 -8.31 42.66
N TYR A 5 61.70 -9.36 42.17
CA TYR A 5 61.12 -9.47 40.81
C TYR A 5 59.58 -9.59 40.87
N LEU A 6 58.96 -8.86 41.79
CA LEU A 6 57.54 -9.06 42.20
C LEU A 6 56.69 -7.79 42.16
N LEU A 7 57.01 -6.82 41.29
CA LEU A 7 56.34 -5.50 41.28
C LEU A 7 56.02 -4.92 39.89
N MET A 8 55.73 -5.77 38.89
CA MET A 8 55.22 -5.31 37.58
C MET A 8 54.04 -6.16 37.04
N LEU A 9 53.17 -6.64 37.94
CA LEU A 9 51.93 -7.34 37.55
C LEU A 9 50.73 -6.92 38.40
N ALA A 10 50.75 -5.68 38.92
CA ALA A 10 49.62 -5.06 39.61
C ALA A 10 49.26 -3.75 38.90
N LEU A 11 47.96 -3.62 38.57
CA LEU A 11 47.26 -2.44 38.06
C LEU A 11 47.32 -2.17 36.55
N ALA A 12 46.72 -3.07 35.78
CA ALA A 12 45.88 -2.69 34.65
C ALA A 12 44.54 -3.44 34.68
N GLN A 13 43.89 -3.52 35.84
CA GLN A 13 42.44 -3.59 35.87
C GLN A 13 41.95 -2.20 35.47
N ALA A 14 41.87 -1.94 34.17
CA ALA A 14 41.00 -0.89 33.67
C ALA A 14 39.61 -1.25 34.19
N ALA A 15 39.13 -0.49 35.18
CA ALA A 15 37.73 -0.50 35.55
C ALA A 15 36.96 -0.31 34.24
N ILE A 16 36.21 -1.34 33.83
CA ILE A 16 35.18 -1.20 32.82
C ILE A 16 34.11 -0.35 33.51
N THR A 17 34.33 0.97 33.51
CA THR A 17 33.24 1.91 33.74
C THR A 17 32.19 1.55 32.70
N PRO A 18 30.94 1.24 33.08
CA PRO A 18 29.88 1.08 32.11
C PRO A 18 29.86 2.38 31.29
N GLN A 19 30.28 2.31 30.02
CA GLN A 19 30.13 3.42 29.11
C GLN A 19 28.65 3.74 29.11
N SER A 20 28.29 4.94 29.56
CA SER A 20 26.93 5.43 29.41
C SER A 20 26.49 5.22 27.96
N PRO A 21 25.26 4.75 27.72
CA PRO A 21 24.77 4.46 26.37
C PRO A 21 25.03 5.67 25.48
N ALA A 22 25.68 5.46 24.33
CA ALA A 22 26.01 6.53 23.41
C ALA A 22 24.72 7.21 22.95
N ALA A 23 24.48 8.44 23.39
CA ALA A 23 23.35 9.23 22.95
C ALA A 23 23.71 9.93 21.62
N VAL A 24 22.85 9.75 20.61
CA VAL A 24 23.05 10.29 19.26
C VAL A 24 21.86 11.18 18.92
N ASP A 25 22.11 12.48 18.80
CA ASP A 25 21.14 13.44 18.28
C ASP A 25 21.04 13.29 16.75
N GLY A 26 19.80 13.23 16.22
CA GLY A 26 19.55 12.96 14.81
C GLY A 26 19.82 14.11 13.83
N ALA A 27 20.19 15.29 14.31
CA ALA A 27 20.48 16.44 13.45
C ALA A 27 21.63 16.15 12.45
N GLY A 28 21.42 16.51 11.19
CA GLY A 28 22.43 16.38 10.14
C GLY A 28 22.59 14.96 9.58
N SER A 29 21.64 14.06 9.83
CA SER A 29 21.69 12.65 9.38
C SER A 29 22.98 11.94 9.84
N PRO A 30 23.20 11.80 11.16
CA PRO A 30 24.48 11.39 11.73
C PRO A 30 24.86 9.95 11.37
N THR A 31 26.15 9.67 11.49
CA THR A 31 26.67 8.29 11.51
C THR A 31 26.90 7.87 12.95
N PHE A 32 26.48 6.67 13.31
CA PHE A 32 26.70 6.12 14.65
C PHE A 32 27.12 4.65 14.62
N PHE A 33 27.67 4.17 15.75
CA PHE A 33 28.02 2.78 15.96
C PHE A 33 26.92 2.06 16.73
N ILE A 34 26.51 0.88 16.25
CA ILE A 34 25.57 0.00 16.97
C ILE A 34 26.34 -1.08 17.74
N PRO A 35 26.06 -1.26 19.04
CA PRO A 35 26.69 -2.30 19.85
C PRO A 35 26.16 -3.68 19.49
N ARG A 36 27.09 -4.63 19.34
CA ARG A 36 26.81 -6.07 19.33
C ARG A 36 26.78 -6.57 20.76
N VAL A 37 25.68 -7.16 21.19
CA VAL A 37 25.50 -7.69 22.54
C VAL A 37 25.10 -9.16 22.44
N GLU A 38 25.89 -10.03 23.06
CA GLU A 38 25.61 -11.46 23.19
C GLU A 38 24.65 -11.69 24.37
N ASP A 39 23.38 -11.35 24.16
CA ASP A 39 22.33 -11.43 25.17
C ASP A 39 20.98 -11.72 24.51
N THR A 40 20.00 -12.13 25.32
CA THR A 40 18.62 -12.41 24.88
C THR A 40 17.65 -11.57 25.69
N VAL A 41 16.67 -10.98 25.02
CA VAL A 41 15.59 -10.20 25.65
C VAL A 41 14.24 -10.87 25.41
N VAL A 42 13.35 -10.77 26.40
CA VAL A 42 11.98 -11.25 26.27
C VAL A 42 11.11 -10.08 25.87
N ILE A 43 10.49 -10.15 24.70
CA ILE A 43 9.68 -9.05 24.16
C ILE A 43 8.33 -9.00 24.91
N ASP A 44 8.30 -8.29 26.03
CA ASP A 44 7.17 -8.20 26.97
C ASP A 44 6.63 -6.77 27.17
N GLY A 45 7.30 -5.78 26.59
CA GLY A 45 7.00 -4.35 26.65
C GLY A 45 7.76 -3.61 27.75
N ARG A 46 8.77 -4.22 28.36
CA ARG A 46 9.59 -3.65 29.44
C ARG A 46 11.05 -3.60 29.01
N LEU A 47 11.75 -2.54 29.43
CA LEU A 47 13.15 -2.31 29.07
C LEU A 47 14.04 -2.56 30.28
N ASP A 48 13.87 -3.69 30.96
CA ASP A 48 14.52 -4.00 32.23
C ASP A 48 15.76 -4.90 32.08
N GLU A 49 15.95 -5.57 30.94
CA GLU A 49 17.12 -6.41 30.72
C GLU A 49 18.44 -5.61 30.57
N PRO A 50 19.57 -6.19 31.00
CA PRO A 50 20.89 -5.51 30.95
C PRO A 50 21.34 -5.09 29.54
N ALA A 51 20.85 -5.75 28.49
CA ALA A 51 21.16 -5.41 27.11
C ALA A 51 20.72 -3.98 26.75
N TRP A 52 19.58 -3.51 27.27
CA TRP A 52 19.04 -2.17 27.01
C TRP A 52 19.93 -1.05 27.55
N ALA A 53 20.65 -1.30 28.65
CA ALA A 53 21.60 -0.33 29.21
C ALA A 53 22.84 -0.13 28.32
N LYS A 54 23.18 -1.11 27.48
CA LYS A 54 24.31 -1.07 26.54
C LYS A 54 23.93 -0.47 25.18
N ALA A 55 22.63 -0.34 24.90
CA ALA A 55 22.13 0.08 23.60
C ALA A 55 22.52 1.52 23.22
N THR A 56 22.72 1.79 21.94
CA THR A 56 22.85 3.16 21.45
C THR A 56 21.50 3.85 21.55
N ARG A 57 21.48 5.10 22.02
CA ARG A 57 20.26 5.86 22.27
C ARG A 57 20.09 6.98 21.25
N LEU A 58 19.10 6.85 20.37
CA LEU A 58 18.72 7.84 19.38
C LEU A 58 17.80 8.88 20.02
N THR A 59 18.16 10.15 19.92
CA THR A 59 17.44 11.29 20.50
C THR A 59 17.38 12.45 19.51
N GLY A 60 16.79 13.58 19.89
CA GLY A 60 16.84 14.80 19.08
C GLY A 60 15.87 14.81 17.90
N PHE A 61 14.74 14.10 18.01
CA PHE A 61 13.72 14.05 16.95
C PHE A 61 13.29 15.45 16.51
N SER A 62 13.05 15.59 15.21
CA SER A 62 12.63 16.82 14.53
C SER A 62 11.25 16.63 13.92
N GLU A 63 10.44 17.68 13.93
CA GLU A 63 9.15 17.65 13.23
C GLU A 63 9.38 17.53 11.73
N TYR A 64 8.62 16.63 11.11
CA TYR A 64 8.59 16.38 9.67
C TYR A 64 7.27 16.86 9.05
N ARG A 65 6.14 16.64 9.74
CA ARG A 65 4.82 17.20 9.40
C ARG A 65 4.16 17.84 10.62
N PRO A 66 3.48 18.99 10.46
CA PRO A 66 3.22 19.71 9.20
C PRO A 66 4.41 20.52 8.67
N VAL A 67 5.31 21.00 9.53
CA VAL A 67 6.39 21.91 9.17
C VAL A 67 7.75 21.31 9.54
N ASP A 68 8.53 20.96 8.52
CA ASP A 68 9.90 20.48 8.72
C ASP A 68 10.87 21.56 9.26
N SER A 69 12.03 21.10 9.75
CA SER A 69 13.14 21.93 10.26
C SER A 69 12.92 22.57 11.64
N GLN A 70 12.06 21.99 12.48
CA GLN A 70 11.90 22.37 13.89
C GLN A 70 12.01 21.14 14.80
N ARG A 71 12.24 21.34 16.09
CA ARG A 71 12.31 20.23 17.06
C ARG A 71 10.91 19.64 17.28
N ALA A 72 10.84 18.32 17.40
CA ALA A 72 9.61 17.60 17.73
C ALA A 72 8.98 18.15 19.03
N SER A 73 7.65 18.24 19.06
CA SER A 73 6.94 18.65 20.28
C SER A 73 6.85 17.55 21.31
N GLU A 74 6.78 16.29 20.88
CA GLU A 74 6.70 15.14 21.77
C GLU A 74 8.07 14.43 21.84
N ARG A 75 8.60 14.28 23.06
CA ARG A 75 9.93 13.69 23.25
C ARG A 75 9.89 12.20 22.93
N THR A 76 10.82 11.75 22.09
CA THR A 76 10.98 10.34 21.71
C THR A 76 12.44 9.92 21.87
N GLU A 77 12.66 8.76 22.48
CA GLU A 77 13.96 8.10 22.57
C GLU A 77 13.84 6.70 21.96
N VAL A 78 14.86 6.28 21.20
CA VAL A 78 14.92 4.92 20.65
C VAL A 78 16.26 4.29 21.03
N LEU A 79 16.20 3.18 21.76
CA LEU A 79 17.34 2.33 22.06
C LEU A 79 17.53 1.33 20.93
N VAL A 80 18.76 1.15 20.45
CA VAL A 80 19.08 0.20 19.39
C VAL A 80 20.36 -0.58 19.68
N TRP A 81 20.29 -1.89 19.55
CA TRP A 81 21.41 -2.83 19.67
C TRP A 81 21.11 -4.09 18.86
N TYR A 82 22.11 -4.95 18.63
CA TYR A 82 21.87 -6.22 17.95
C TYR A 82 22.58 -7.39 18.64
N SER A 83 21.92 -8.54 18.59
CA SER A 83 22.50 -9.86 18.87
C SER A 83 22.96 -10.50 17.56
N PRO A 84 23.68 -11.62 17.55
CA PRO A 84 23.99 -12.32 16.30
C PRO A 84 22.77 -12.72 15.47
N GLU A 85 21.58 -12.84 16.06
CA GLU A 85 20.38 -13.37 15.38
C GLU A 85 19.36 -12.29 14.99
N ALA A 86 19.33 -11.16 15.72
CA ALA A 86 18.29 -10.15 15.57
C ALA A 86 18.76 -8.75 15.98
N LEU A 87 18.14 -7.76 15.34
CA LEU A 87 18.20 -6.34 15.68
C LEU A 87 17.06 -6.01 16.68
N HIS A 88 17.36 -5.23 17.71
CA HIS A 88 16.43 -4.91 18.78
C HIS A 88 16.23 -3.39 18.91
N PHE A 89 14.97 -2.98 19.08
CA PHE A 89 14.59 -1.60 19.32
C PHE A 89 13.73 -1.47 20.58
N GLY A 90 14.11 -0.53 21.44
CA GLY A 90 13.32 -0.11 22.59
C GLY A 90 12.85 1.31 22.37
N ILE A 91 11.54 1.51 22.21
CA ILE A 91 10.95 2.81 21.90
C ILE A 91 10.36 3.38 23.17
N ILE A 92 10.77 4.59 23.53
CA ILE A 92 10.23 5.35 24.67
C ILE A 92 9.63 6.62 24.10
N ALA A 93 8.30 6.67 24.04
CA ALA A 93 7.55 7.77 23.45
C ALA A 93 6.80 8.51 24.56
N HIS A 94 7.31 9.69 24.92
CA HIS A 94 6.64 10.57 25.87
C HIS A 94 5.51 11.32 25.17
N ASP A 95 4.37 11.50 25.84
CA ASP A 95 3.28 12.34 25.37
C ASP A 95 2.93 13.39 26.43
N SER A 96 2.76 14.64 26.02
CA SER A 96 2.28 15.71 26.89
C SER A 96 0.85 15.49 27.39
N GLU A 97 0.05 14.68 26.69
CA GLU A 97 -1.30 14.26 27.06
C GLU A 97 -1.43 12.72 26.99
N PRO A 98 -0.85 11.95 27.93
CA PRO A 98 -0.80 10.47 27.86
C PRO A 98 -2.16 9.78 27.75
N SER A 99 -3.21 10.36 28.34
CA SER A 99 -4.59 9.85 28.23
C SER A 99 -5.16 9.93 26.81
N SER A 100 -4.54 10.72 25.94
CA SER A 100 -4.97 10.89 24.55
C SER A 100 -4.31 9.92 23.56
N VAL A 101 -3.31 9.16 24.03
CA VAL A 101 -2.54 8.21 23.21
C VAL A 101 -3.48 7.19 22.58
N ARG A 102 -3.39 7.07 21.25
CA ARG A 102 -4.27 6.20 20.45
C ARG A 102 -3.69 4.79 20.40
N ALA A 103 -4.40 3.87 21.04
CA ALA A 103 -3.94 2.50 21.25
C ALA A 103 -5.10 1.50 21.21
N THR A 104 -5.28 0.81 20.09
CA THR A 104 -6.17 -0.35 19.96
C THR A 104 -5.42 -1.56 19.41
N GLN A 105 -5.87 -2.77 19.75
CA GLN A 105 -5.54 -3.96 19.00
C GLN A 105 -6.06 -3.77 17.57
N ALA A 106 -5.18 -4.09 16.64
CA ALA A 106 -5.40 -3.91 15.22
C ALA A 106 -4.95 -5.16 14.50
N ASP A 107 -5.66 -5.50 13.43
CA ASP A 107 -5.07 -6.36 12.41
C ASP A 107 -3.77 -5.75 11.94
N ARG A 108 -2.87 -6.64 11.51
CA ARG A 108 -1.62 -6.25 10.89
C ARG A 108 -1.89 -5.24 9.77
N ASP A 109 -1.04 -4.22 9.68
CA ASP A 109 -1.11 -3.13 8.70
C ASP A 109 -2.33 -2.20 8.81
N ASN A 110 -3.17 -2.37 9.83
CA ASN A 110 -4.34 -1.53 10.08
C ASN A 110 -4.07 -0.47 11.19
N LEU A 111 -2.94 0.24 11.08
CA LEU A 111 -2.48 1.22 12.09
C LEU A 111 -2.66 2.69 11.70
N ASP A 112 -3.27 2.98 10.56
CA ASP A 112 -3.38 4.34 10.00
C ASP A 112 -4.08 5.38 10.92
N ARG A 113 -4.90 4.92 11.85
CA ARG A 113 -5.67 5.74 12.80
C ARG A 113 -5.21 5.54 14.26
N GLU A 114 -4.00 5.04 14.47
CA GLU A 114 -3.37 4.84 15.77
C GLU A 114 -2.16 5.77 15.92
N ASP A 115 -1.69 5.95 17.16
CA ASP A 115 -0.32 6.44 17.35
C ASP A 115 0.62 5.37 16.83
N THR A 116 1.66 5.75 16.10
CA THR A 116 2.56 4.78 15.48
C THR A 116 4.00 5.24 15.52
N VAL A 117 4.90 4.26 15.60
CA VAL A 117 6.33 4.45 15.37
C VAL A 117 6.77 3.51 14.26
N ARG A 118 7.29 4.08 13.18
CA ARG A 118 7.82 3.38 12.01
C ARG A 118 9.34 3.45 12.00
N ILE A 119 9.99 2.30 11.90
CA ILE A 119 11.44 2.16 11.75
C ILE A 119 11.72 1.88 10.28
N TYR A 120 12.50 2.75 9.65
CA TYR A 120 12.95 2.61 8.27
C TYR A 120 14.36 2.05 8.25
N LEU A 121 14.57 0.89 7.64
CA LEU A 121 15.86 0.20 7.52
C LEU A 121 16.25 0.02 6.06
N ASP A 122 17.19 0.85 5.59
CA ASP A 122 17.87 0.67 4.31
C ASP A 122 19.11 -0.22 4.51
N THR A 123 18.91 -1.54 4.39
CA THR A 123 19.93 -2.54 4.64
C THR A 123 21.04 -2.60 3.59
N PHE A 124 20.84 -1.95 2.44
CA PHE A 124 21.85 -1.84 1.37
C PHE A 124 22.55 -0.46 1.38
N ASN A 125 22.04 0.48 2.19
CA ASN A 125 22.49 1.87 2.29
C ASN A 125 22.61 2.56 0.92
N ASP A 126 21.63 2.28 0.06
CA ASP A 126 21.53 2.81 -1.30
C ASP A 126 20.55 3.99 -1.42
N ARG A 127 19.84 4.31 -0.34
CA ARG A 127 18.87 5.39 -0.14
C ARG A 127 17.67 5.34 -1.07
N ARG A 128 17.34 4.15 -1.57
CA ARG A 128 16.24 3.94 -2.54
C ARG A 128 15.15 3.07 -2.00
N ARG A 129 15.49 2.11 -1.14
CA ARG A 129 14.53 1.22 -0.52
C ARG A 129 14.85 1.02 0.94
N ALA A 130 13.80 0.95 1.74
CA ALA A 130 13.91 0.62 3.15
C ALA A 130 12.79 -0.35 3.52
N PHE A 131 13.14 -1.36 4.31
CA PHE A 131 12.14 -2.08 5.09
C PHE A 131 11.51 -1.12 6.08
N VAL A 132 10.21 -1.24 6.27
CA VAL A 132 9.45 -0.44 7.22
C VAL A 132 8.87 -1.40 8.25
N PHE A 133 9.12 -1.11 9.53
CA PHE A 133 8.54 -1.83 10.65
C PHE A 133 7.83 -0.83 11.55
N GLY A 134 6.51 -0.84 11.50
CA GLY A 134 5.59 -0.03 12.27
C GLY A 134 5.04 -0.77 13.49
N VAL A 135 4.93 -0.04 14.60
CA VAL A 135 4.25 -0.52 15.80
C VAL A 135 3.36 0.57 16.40
N ASN A 136 2.24 0.18 16.98
CA ASN A 136 1.44 1.06 17.84
C ASN A 136 1.79 0.86 19.34
N PRO A 137 1.21 1.64 20.26
CA PRO A 137 1.52 1.56 21.69
C PRO A 137 1.24 0.20 22.36
N LEU A 138 0.41 -0.67 21.76
CA LEU A 138 0.14 -2.03 22.25
C LEU A 138 1.01 -3.10 21.56
N GLY A 139 1.88 -2.69 20.63
CA GLY A 139 2.72 -3.57 19.84
C GLY A 139 1.99 -4.27 18.68
N ALA A 140 0.82 -3.78 18.25
CA ALA A 140 0.24 -4.20 16.98
C ALA A 140 1.17 -3.77 15.83
N GLN A 141 1.26 -4.59 14.78
CA GLN A 141 2.31 -4.51 13.77
C GLN A 141 1.82 -3.94 12.45
N GLU A 142 2.69 -3.21 11.78
CA GLU A 142 2.57 -2.82 10.38
C GLU A 142 3.95 -3.00 9.76
N ASP A 143 4.05 -3.40 8.50
CA ASP A 143 5.34 -3.54 7.85
C ASP A 143 5.23 -3.56 6.34
N GLY A 144 6.38 -3.33 5.69
CA GLY A 144 6.40 -3.27 4.25
C GLY A 144 7.71 -2.73 3.72
N VAL A 145 7.66 -2.26 2.48
CA VAL A 145 8.83 -1.68 1.81
C VAL A 145 8.50 -0.29 1.31
N GLN A 146 9.27 0.69 1.75
CA GLN A 146 9.25 2.01 1.13
C GLN A 146 10.20 2.01 -0.05
N THR A 147 9.69 2.32 -1.24
CA THR A 147 10.51 2.55 -2.44
C THR A 147 10.45 4.02 -2.83
N GLU A 148 11.62 4.66 -2.87
CA GLU A 148 11.75 6.01 -3.38
C GLU A 148 11.29 6.07 -4.83
N GLY A 149 10.30 6.92 -5.08
CA GLY A 149 9.76 7.11 -6.40
C GLY A 149 8.73 6.09 -6.88
N ALA A 150 8.18 5.25 -6.00
CA ALA A 150 6.96 4.50 -6.30
C ALA A 150 5.78 5.46 -6.53
N PHE A 151 4.97 5.17 -7.55
CA PHE A 151 3.83 6.01 -7.96
C PHE A 151 2.66 5.86 -6.98
N SER A 152 2.09 6.98 -6.53
CA SER A 152 0.75 6.99 -5.92
C SER A 152 0.07 8.32 -6.20
N ALA A 153 -1.12 8.26 -6.77
CA ALA A 153 -2.03 9.39 -6.80
C ALA A 153 -2.31 9.84 -5.35
N GLY A 154 -2.06 11.11 -5.04
CA GLY A 154 -2.41 11.71 -3.74
C GLY A 154 -1.34 11.66 -2.63
N ARG A 155 -0.20 10.98 -2.81
CA ARG A 155 0.96 11.05 -1.87
C ARG A 155 2.25 11.26 -2.65
N THR A 156 2.75 12.50 -2.67
CA THR A 156 3.89 12.92 -3.53
C THR A 156 5.23 13.01 -2.79
N PHE A 157 5.28 12.82 -1.47
CA PHE A 157 6.52 12.97 -0.69
C PHE A 157 6.96 11.62 -0.09
N GLY A 158 8.24 11.28 -0.24
CA GLY A 158 8.90 10.21 0.51
C GLY A 158 8.70 8.78 0.00
N GLY A 159 8.05 8.57 -1.15
CA GLY A 159 7.65 7.23 -1.58
C GLY A 159 6.45 6.70 -0.78
N VAL A 160 5.82 5.64 -1.28
CA VAL A 160 4.75 4.94 -0.58
C VAL A 160 5.31 3.69 0.05
N VAL A 161 4.91 3.44 1.30
CA VAL A 161 5.16 2.15 1.94
C VAL A 161 4.18 1.17 1.33
N ASP A 162 4.70 0.19 0.60
CA ASP A 162 3.95 -0.97 0.17
C ASP A 162 3.84 -1.93 1.35
N LEU A 163 2.66 -1.99 1.97
CA LEU A 163 2.33 -2.86 3.11
C LEU A 163 1.88 -4.25 2.68
N SER A 164 2.13 -4.64 1.43
CA SER A 164 1.73 -5.95 0.96
C SER A 164 2.63 -7.10 1.47
N PRO A 165 3.95 -6.93 1.69
CA PRO A 165 4.79 -7.98 2.28
C PRO A 165 4.63 -8.13 3.80
N ASP A 166 4.51 -9.37 4.29
CA ASP A 166 4.47 -9.70 5.72
C ASP A 166 5.81 -10.29 6.23
N TYR A 167 6.60 -9.48 6.93
CA TYR A 167 7.86 -9.87 7.55
C TYR A 167 7.67 -10.42 8.97
N GLN A 168 8.41 -11.46 9.34
CA GLN A 168 8.35 -11.95 10.72
C GLN A 168 9.17 -11.03 11.66
N PHE A 169 8.51 -10.43 12.64
CA PHE A 169 9.17 -9.72 13.74
C PHE A 169 8.31 -9.80 15.00
N ASP A 170 8.92 -9.62 16.17
CA ASP A 170 8.23 -9.66 17.46
C ASP A 170 8.06 -8.23 17.97
N SER A 171 6.94 -7.94 18.61
CA SER A 171 6.70 -6.65 19.24
C SER A 171 5.72 -6.75 20.40
N ARG A 172 5.96 -5.92 21.41
CA ARG A 172 5.09 -5.78 22.57
C ARG A 172 5.20 -4.37 23.13
N GLY A 173 4.07 -3.76 23.42
CA GLY A 173 4.02 -2.42 23.97
C GLY A 173 3.07 -2.30 25.15
N GLN A 174 3.29 -1.27 25.96
CA GLN A 174 2.44 -0.91 27.07
C GLN A 174 2.34 0.62 27.19
N LEU A 175 1.15 1.09 27.58
CA LEU A 175 0.95 2.46 27.99
C LEU A 175 1.66 2.71 29.33
N THR A 176 2.22 3.90 29.50
CA THR A 176 2.87 4.34 30.73
C THR A 176 2.24 5.65 31.20
N PRO A 177 2.46 6.09 32.45
CA PRO A 177 1.95 7.37 32.93
C PRO A 177 2.40 8.58 32.10
N ASP A 178 3.54 8.47 31.40
CA ASP A 178 4.15 9.55 30.62
C ASP A 178 4.00 9.37 29.10
N GLY A 179 3.30 8.33 28.63
CA GLY A 179 3.17 7.99 27.21
C GLY A 179 3.10 6.49 26.97
N TYR A 180 4.08 5.92 26.26
CA TYR A 180 4.14 4.47 26.03
C TYR A 180 5.57 3.97 25.76
N VAL A 181 5.75 2.66 25.96
CA VAL A 181 6.99 1.92 25.66
C VAL A 181 6.66 0.75 24.74
N VAL A 182 7.51 0.52 23.74
CA VAL A 182 7.39 -0.63 22.83
C VAL A 182 8.74 -1.29 22.62
N GLU A 183 8.79 -2.61 22.74
CA GLU A 183 9.91 -3.43 22.34
C GLU A 183 9.66 -4.04 20.96
N VAL A 184 10.70 -4.08 20.14
CA VAL A 184 10.67 -4.67 18.79
C VAL A 184 11.92 -5.50 18.58
N ARG A 185 11.74 -6.74 18.11
CA ARG A 185 12.81 -7.65 17.70
C ARG A 185 12.64 -8.03 16.25
N ILE A 186 13.64 -7.74 15.43
CA ILE A 186 13.66 -8.01 13.99
C ILE A 186 14.75 -9.05 13.70
N PRO A 187 14.39 -10.32 13.47
CA PRO A 187 15.34 -11.37 13.09
C PRO A 187 16.04 -11.03 11.77
N PHE A 188 17.35 -11.29 11.67
CA PHE A 188 18.08 -11.11 10.41
C PHE A 188 17.57 -12.02 9.29
N LYS A 189 16.91 -13.14 9.65
CA LYS A 189 16.19 -14.02 8.70
C LYS A 189 15.05 -13.31 7.96
N SER A 190 14.47 -12.26 8.53
CA SER A 190 13.42 -11.47 7.89
C SER A 190 13.95 -10.39 6.96
N LEU A 191 15.27 -10.11 7.00
CA LEU A 191 15.90 -9.05 6.23
C LEU A 191 16.75 -9.62 5.08
N ARG A 192 16.82 -8.85 3.99
CA ARG A 192 17.79 -9.05 2.91
C ARG A 192 18.86 -7.99 3.05
N TYR A 193 20.13 -8.36 2.94
CA TYR A 193 21.26 -7.42 3.08
C TYR A 193 22.48 -7.90 2.30
N PRO A 194 23.49 -7.05 2.05
CA PRO A 194 24.71 -7.45 1.34
C PRO A 194 25.49 -8.53 2.10
N SER A 195 26.04 -9.51 1.37
CA SER A 195 27.05 -10.43 1.92
C SER A 195 28.39 -9.70 2.01
N ALA A 196 28.72 -9.15 3.19
CA ALA A 196 30.01 -8.51 3.48
C ALA A 196 30.35 -8.64 4.99
N ASP A 197 31.63 -8.62 5.33
CA ASP A 197 32.11 -8.77 6.72
C ASP A 197 31.63 -7.64 7.63
N GLN A 198 31.56 -6.43 7.08
CA GLN A 198 30.97 -5.27 7.73
C GLN A 198 30.02 -4.58 6.76
N VAL A 199 28.81 -4.30 7.24
CA VAL A 199 27.80 -3.57 6.47
C VAL A 199 27.43 -2.27 7.19
N LYS A 200 26.97 -1.31 6.39
CA LYS A 200 26.39 -0.05 6.86
C LYS A 200 24.94 -0.03 6.44
N TRP A 201 24.04 0.32 7.33
CA TRP A 201 22.61 0.43 7.03
C TRP A 201 22.16 1.88 7.20
N GLY A 202 21.28 2.35 6.33
CA GLY A 202 20.55 3.59 6.54
C GLY A 202 19.41 3.36 7.54
N ILE A 203 19.19 4.31 8.45
CA ILE A 203 18.09 4.26 9.41
C ILE A 203 17.40 5.62 9.56
N ASN A 204 16.08 5.58 9.66
CA ASN A 204 15.30 6.67 10.21
C ASN A 204 14.16 6.10 11.05
N VAL A 205 13.63 6.89 11.97
CA VAL A 205 12.46 6.52 12.77
C VAL A 205 11.45 7.65 12.63
N LEU A 206 10.19 7.32 12.36
CA LEU A 206 9.10 8.28 12.29
C LEU A 206 8.08 7.94 13.36
N ARG A 207 7.77 8.88 14.24
CA ARG A 207 6.63 8.80 15.16
C ARG A 207 5.49 9.63 14.60
N LYS A 208 4.28 9.08 14.61
CA LYS A 208 3.04 9.80 14.34
C LYS A 208 2.24 9.93 15.63
N THR A 209 1.95 11.15 16.04
CA THR A 209 1.04 11.45 17.15
C THR A 209 -0.33 11.77 16.57
N GLN A 210 -1.25 10.81 16.67
CA GLN A 210 -2.52 10.77 15.96
C GLN A 210 -3.51 11.84 16.42
N ARG A 211 -3.44 12.27 17.69
CA ARG A 211 -4.24 13.40 18.23
C ARG A 211 -3.94 14.70 17.49
N THR A 212 -2.68 14.99 17.24
CA THR A 212 -2.24 16.25 16.61
C THR A 212 -2.03 16.11 15.10
N GLY A 213 -1.88 14.88 14.60
CA GLY A 213 -1.52 14.59 13.22
C GLY A 213 -0.06 14.91 12.88
N ARG A 214 0.78 15.20 13.88
CA ARG A 214 2.20 15.50 13.68
C ARG A 214 2.99 14.23 13.42
N GLU A 215 3.95 14.35 12.51
CA GLU A 215 4.93 13.31 12.24
C GLU A 215 6.30 13.86 12.60
N ASP A 216 7.02 13.17 13.47
CA ASP A 216 8.36 13.52 13.94
C ASP A 216 9.35 12.45 13.46
N THR A 217 10.49 12.86 12.92
CA THR A 217 11.54 11.95 12.45
C THR A 217 12.78 12.03 13.33
N TRP A 218 13.52 10.92 13.46
CA TRP A 218 14.78 10.94 14.21
C TRP A 218 15.76 11.92 13.55
N THR A 219 15.97 11.82 12.24
CA THR A 219 16.76 12.82 11.51
C THR A 219 15.98 14.10 11.24
N ASP A 220 16.68 15.20 10.96
CA ASP A 220 16.11 16.48 10.53
C ASP A 220 15.64 16.47 9.06
N ALA A 221 14.88 15.42 8.70
CA ALA A 221 14.40 15.18 7.36
C ALA A 221 13.53 16.33 6.85
N LYS A 222 13.76 16.72 5.60
CA LYS A 222 13.02 17.76 4.88
C LYS A 222 12.14 17.15 3.81
N ARG A 223 11.10 17.88 3.42
CA ARG A 223 10.12 17.46 2.42
C ARG A 223 10.63 17.72 0.99
N VAL A 224 11.65 16.95 0.60
CA VAL A 224 12.30 16.96 -0.72
C VAL A 224 11.99 15.66 -1.49
N ALA A 225 12.56 15.48 -2.68
CA ALA A 225 12.23 14.37 -3.57
C ALA A 225 12.63 12.97 -3.04
N SER A 226 13.47 12.90 -1.99
CA SER A 226 13.87 11.64 -1.36
C SER A 226 13.90 11.77 0.17
N PHE A 227 13.13 10.92 0.85
CA PHE A 227 13.13 10.77 2.30
C PHE A 227 14.31 9.89 2.78
N LEU A 228 14.51 8.74 2.14
CA LEU A 228 15.61 7.81 2.44
C LEU A 228 16.99 8.43 2.17
N GLY A 229 17.06 9.42 1.28
CA GLY A 229 18.21 10.29 1.04
C GLY A 229 18.74 11.02 2.28
N GLN A 230 17.91 11.11 3.34
CA GLN A 230 18.12 11.88 4.57
C GLN A 230 18.13 10.98 5.82
N THR A 231 18.38 9.67 5.64
CA THR A 231 18.56 8.71 6.73
C THR A 231 19.93 8.89 7.39
N GLY A 232 20.00 8.61 8.70
CA GLY A 232 21.28 8.46 9.39
C GLY A 232 21.95 7.15 8.98
N THR A 233 23.24 6.99 9.26
CA THR A 233 24.00 5.79 8.90
C THR A 233 24.40 5.00 10.15
N MET A 234 23.91 3.79 10.25
CA MET A 234 24.28 2.81 11.28
C MET A 234 25.47 1.98 10.81
N THR A 235 26.52 1.95 11.62
CA THR A 235 27.77 1.20 11.39
C THR A 235 28.05 0.24 12.54
N GLY A 236 28.97 -0.72 12.37
CA GLY A 236 29.27 -1.71 13.41
C GLY A 236 28.48 -3.01 13.32
N LEU A 237 27.81 -3.26 12.19
CA LEU A 237 27.14 -4.54 11.90
C LEU A 237 28.13 -5.53 11.28
N TYR A 238 28.43 -6.59 12.03
CA TYR A 238 29.30 -7.69 11.64
C TYR A 238 28.81 -9.00 12.26
N GLU A 239 29.25 -10.15 11.73
CA GLU A 239 28.94 -11.49 12.27
C GLU A 239 27.42 -11.78 12.46
N MET A 240 26.57 -11.23 11.61
CA MET A 240 25.13 -11.50 11.65
C MET A 240 24.81 -12.90 11.12
N LYS A 241 24.13 -13.72 11.94
CA LYS A 241 23.77 -15.10 11.64
C LYS A 241 22.36 -15.18 11.04
N ARG A 242 22.27 -15.02 9.73
CA ARG A 242 21.02 -15.24 8.99
C ARG A 242 20.82 -16.70 8.58
N GLY A 243 21.87 -17.35 8.07
CA GLY A 243 21.75 -18.66 7.43
C GLY A 243 20.89 -18.64 6.16
N VAL A 244 20.56 -19.83 5.65
CA VAL A 244 19.57 -20.00 4.58
C VAL A 244 18.20 -20.13 5.25
N VAL A 245 17.28 -19.24 4.89
CA VAL A 245 15.90 -19.28 5.38
C VAL A 245 15.17 -20.33 4.54
N THR A 246 14.69 -21.39 5.19
CA THR A 246 13.87 -22.41 4.52
C THR A 246 12.48 -22.38 5.11
N GLU A 247 11.51 -22.05 4.27
CA GLU A 247 10.11 -21.93 4.62
C GLU A 247 9.30 -22.90 3.77
N VAL A 248 8.49 -23.74 4.42
CA VAL A 248 7.55 -24.65 3.75
C VAL A 248 6.20 -24.45 4.42
N GLN A 249 5.19 -24.16 3.61
CA GLN A 249 3.84 -23.85 4.07
C GLN A 249 2.85 -24.71 3.30
N PRO A 250 2.56 -25.94 3.77
CA PRO A 250 1.40 -26.66 3.29
C PRO A 250 0.13 -25.97 3.79
N PHE A 251 -0.90 -26.01 2.94
CA PHE A 251 -2.23 -25.56 3.30
C PHE A 251 -3.29 -26.42 2.63
N VAL A 252 -4.50 -26.35 3.17
CA VAL A 252 -5.70 -26.93 2.59
C VAL A 252 -6.84 -25.94 2.74
N THR A 253 -7.53 -25.68 1.64
CA THR A 253 -8.78 -24.93 1.59
C THR A 253 -9.93 -25.90 1.36
N GLY A 254 -11.04 -25.64 2.04
CA GLY A 254 -12.28 -26.38 1.87
C GLY A 254 -13.41 -25.37 1.71
N ALA A 255 -14.12 -25.40 0.59
CA ALA A 255 -15.20 -24.47 0.31
C ALA A 255 -16.47 -25.19 -0.14
N THR A 256 -17.63 -24.60 0.17
CA THR A 256 -18.91 -25.04 -0.37
C THR A 256 -19.78 -23.83 -0.65
N ASN A 257 -20.32 -23.76 -1.87
CA ASN A 257 -21.07 -22.62 -2.36
C ASN A 257 -22.51 -23.04 -2.64
N GLY A 258 -23.44 -22.27 -2.10
CA GLY A 258 -24.86 -22.35 -2.40
C GLY A 258 -25.27 -21.27 -3.38
N THR A 259 -26.06 -21.64 -4.38
CA THR A 259 -26.64 -20.69 -5.34
C THR A 259 -28.10 -21.01 -5.57
N GLN A 260 -28.87 -19.95 -5.83
CA GLN A 260 -30.23 -20.09 -6.33
C GLN A 260 -30.19 -20.49 -7.81
N GLN A 261 -30.88 -21.57 -8.14
CA GLN A 261 -31.04 -22.02 -9.52
C GLN A 261 -32.18 -21.27 -10.22
N ALA A 262 -32.21 -21.36 -11.56
CA ALA A 262 -33.22 -20.71 -12.39
C ALA A 262 -34.67 -21.14 -12.05
N ASP A 263 -34.86 -22.32 -11.45
CA ASP A 263 -36.15 -22.84 -10.97
C ASP A 263 -36.55 -22.32 -9.57
N GLY A 264 -35.74 -21.44 -8.97
CA GLY A 264 -35.96 -20.85 -7.67
C GLY A 264 -35.54 -21.70 -6.48
N ARG A 265 -35.08 -22.95 -6.69
CA ARG A 265 -34.52 -23.79 -5.61
C ARG A 265 -33.11 -23.32 -5.23
N PHE A 266 -32.79 -23.42 -3.95
CA PHE A 266 -31.44 -23.20 -3.46
C PHE A 266 -30.71 -24.53 -3.41
N SER A 267 -29.60 -24.65 -4.14
CA SER A 267 -28.77 -25.85 -4.17
C SER A 267 -27.37 -25.50 -3.70
N ARG A 268 -26.74 -26.44 -3.00
CA ARG A 268 -25.35 -26.31 -2.55
C ARG A 268 -24.48 -27.31 -3.28
N SER A 269 -23.32 -26.86 -3.75
CA SER A 269 -22.31 -27.73 -4.34
C SER A 269 -21.76 -28.72 -3.31
N GLY A 270 -21.09 -29.76 -3.78
CA GLY A 270 -20.21 -30.56 -2.92
C GLY A 270 -19.17 -29.69 -2.22
N VAL A 271 -18.51 -30.25 -1.21
CA VAL A 271 -17.34 -29.62 -0.61
C VAL A 271 -16.19 -29.77 -1.59
N ASP A 272 -15.65 -28.65 -2.03
CA ASP A 272 -14.43 -28.57 -2.82
C ASP A 272 -13.23 -28.50 -1.87
N VAL A 273 -12.21 -29.31 -2.11
CA VAL A 273 -11.04 -29.41 -1.24
C VAL A 273 -9.78 -29.28 -2.07
N GLU A 274 -9.01 -28.24 -1.80
CA GLU A 274 -7.84 -27.86 -2.58
C GLU A 274 -6.62 -27.85 -1.66
N PRO A 275 -5.74 -28.87 -1.74
CA PRO A 275 -4.46 -28.84 -1.06
C PRO A 275 -3.44 -28.06 -1.89
N GLY A 276 -2.55 -27.33 -1.21
CA GLY A 276 -1.46 -26.61 -1.84
C GLY A 276 -0.23 -26.51 -0.95
N VAL A 277 0.88 -26.09 -1.53
CA VAL A 277 2.14 -25.90 -0.80
C VAL A 277 2.94 -24.74 -1.37
N ASN A 278 3.42 -23.88 -0.48
CA ASN A 278 4.41 -22.86 -0.80
C ASN A 278 5.77 -23.27 -0.22
N VAL A 279 6.83 -23.03 -0.98
CA VAL A 279 8.22 -23.24 -0.57
C VAL A 279 9.01 -21.98 -0.84
N ARG A 280 9.83 -21.57 0.13
CA ARG A 280 10.74 -20.44 -0.02
C ARG A 280 12.13 -20.79 0.51
N LEU A 281 13.13 -20.45 -0.29
CA LEU A 281 14.54 -20.52 0.02
C LEU A 281 15.13 -19.10 -0.06
N GLY A 282 15.32 -18.48 1.09
CA GLY A 282 15.89 -17.15 1.21
C GLY A 282 17.40 -17.22 1.48
N PHE A 283 18.19 -16.68 0.56
CA PHE A 283 19.61 -16.39 0.74
C PHE A 283 19.80 -14.91 1.15
N THR A 284 21.03 -14.51 1.49
CA THR A 284 21.34 -13.16 2.01
C THR A 284 20.80 -12.04 1.12
N ASN A 285 20.90 -12.22 -0.20
CA ASN A 285 20.55 -11.20 -1.20
C ASN A 285 19.66 -11.72 -2.34
N LEU A 286 19.23 -12.99 -2.30
CA LEU A 286 18.41 -13.66 -3.30
C LEU A 286 17.31 -14.50 -2.62
N SER A 287 16.16 -14.67 -3.26
CA SER A 287 15.06 -15.55 -2.84
C SER A 287 14.62 -16.41 -4.01
N LEU A 288 14.38 -17.68 -3.73
CA LEU A 288 13.70 -18.62 -4.61
C LEU A 288 12.39 -19.01 -3.94
N ASP A 289 11.29 -18.78 -4.63
CA ASP A 289 9.93 -19.05 -4.15
C ASP A 289 9.27 -19.99 -5.17
N ALA A 290 8.60 -21.03 -4.69
CA ALA A 290 7.89 -21.99 -5.51
C ALA A 290 6.54 -22.32 -4.87
N THR A 291 5.57 -22.65 -5.71
CA THR A 291 4.23 -23.02 -5.25
C THR A 291 3.63 -24.09 -6.15
N VAL A 292 2.80 -24.93 -5.54
CA VAL A 292 1.88 -25.84 -6.22
C VAL A 292 0.50 -25.55 -5.66
N ASN A 293 -0.44 -25.28 -6.55
CA ASN A 293 -1.80 -24.85 -6.26
C ASN A 293 -1.81 -23.73 -5.21
N PRO A 294 -1.28 -22.53 -5.51
CA PRO A 294 -1.12 -21.46 -4.53
C PRO A 294 -2.48 -21.06 -3.96
N ASP A 295 -2.48 -20.51 -2.76
CA ASP A 295 -3.72 -20.13 -2.11
C ASP A 295 -4.40 -18.92 -2.77
N PHE A 296 -5.64 -19.10 -3.21
CA PHE A 296 -6.54 -18.09 -3.78
C PHE A 296 -7.68 -17.69 -2.87
N SER A 297 -7.82 -18.29 -1.69
CA SER A 297 -8.92 -18.00 -0.80
C SER A 297 -8.86 -16.52 -0.37
N GLN A 298 -9.72 -15.71 -0.98
CA GLN A 298 -9.79 -14.28 -0.69
C GLN A 298 -10.45 -14.10 0.67
N VAL A 299 -9.64 -13.89 1.70
CA VAL A 299 -10.15 -13.62 3.05
C VAL A 299 -10.73 -12.20 3.15
N GLU A 300 -10.35 -11.28 2.26
CA GLU A 300 -10.86 -9.90 2.25
C GLU A 300 -12.02 -9.75 1.25
N SER A 301 -13.20 -9.35 1.75
CA SER A 301 -14.27 -8.88 0.88
C SER A 301 -13.94 -7.48 0.39
N ASP A 302 -13.70 -7.35 -0.91
CA ASP A 302 -13.67 -6.04 -1.55
C ASP A 302 -15.00 -5.29 -1.30
N ALA A 303 -14.91 -4.01 -0.96
CA ALA A 303 -16.09 -3.17 -0.80
C ALA A 303 -16.73 -2.95 -2.15
N ALA A 304 -18.07 -2.98 -2.21
CA ALA A 304 -18.77 -2.63 -3.42
C ALA A 304 -18.46 -1.19 -3.83
N GLN A 305 -17.96 -1.02 -5.04
CA GLN A 305 -17.82 0.30 -5.65
C GLN A 305 -19.04 0.59 -6.52
N VAL A 306 -19.46 1.86 -6.57
CA VAL A 306 -20.54 2.29 -7.47
C VAL A 306 -19.99 2.28 -8.90
N THR A 307 -20.23 1.20 -9.63
CA THR A 307 -19.70 1.00 -11.00
C THR A 307 -20.67 1.42 -12.11
N VAL A 308 -21.84 1.97 -11.75
CA VAL A 308 -22.96 2.23 -12.69
C VAL A 308 -22.57 3.11 -13.88
N ASN A 309 -21.58 3.99 -13.72
CA ASN A 309 -21.10 4.92 -14.74
C ASN A 309 -19.57 4.86 -14.94
N GLU A 310 -18.94 3.72 -14.62
CA GLU A 310 -17.50 3.50 -14.82
C GLU A 310 -17.26 2.81 -16.17
N ARG A 311 -16.23 3.26 -16.90
CA ARG A 311 -15.89 2.73 -18.25
C ARG A 311 -14.83 1.64 -18.22
N PHE A 312 -14.12 1.51 -17.10
CA PHE A 312 -12.93 0.66 -17.01
C PHE A 312 -13.02 -0.29 -15.82
N ALA A 313 -12.33 -1.42 -15.95
CA ALA A 313 -12.15 -2.35 -14.84
C ALA A 313 -11.44 -1.66 -13.68
N LEU A 314 -11.77 -2.07 -12.45
CA LEU A 314 -11.12 -1.58 -11.25
C LEU A 314 -9.77 -2.31 -11.05
N PHE A 315 -8.74 -1.56 -10.69
CA PHE A 315 -7.48 -2.13 -10.25
C PHE A 315 -7.63 -2.64 -8.81
N PHE A 316 -7.11 -3.83 -8.53
CA PHE A 316 -7.09 -4.38 -7.18
C PHE A 316 -5.66 -4.81 -6.81
N ALA A 317 -5.23 -4.51 -5.58
CA ALA A 317 -3.89 -4.86 -5.12
C ALA A 317 -3.70 -6.38 -4.98
N GLU A 318 -2.48 -6.88 -5.19
CA GLU A 318 -2.17 -8.30 -4.95
C GLU A 318 -2.26 -8.62 -3.44
N LYS A 319 -2.78 -9.81 -3.11
CA LYS A 319 -2.97 -10.26 -1.72
C LYS A 319 -2.54 -11.71 -1.49
N ARG A 320 -2.19 -12.45 -2.55
CA ARG A 320 -1.83 -13.87 -2.46
C ARG A 320 -0.36 -14.04 -2.04
N PRO A 321 -0.06 -14.79 -0.96
CA PRO A 321 1.29 -14.90 -0.39
C PRO A 321 2.41 -15.19 -1.39
N PHE A 322 2.18 -16.11 -2.35
CA PHE A 322 3.19 -16.45 -3.36
C PHE A 322 3.61 -15.25 -4.22
N PHE A 323 2.73 -14.30 -4.51
CA PHE A 323 3.02 -13.16 -5.39
C PHE A 323 3.61 -11.96 -4.65
N LEU A 324 3.37 -11.83 -3.34
CA LEU A 324 3.73 -10.65 -2.55
C LEU A 324 5.24 -10.46 -2.35
N GLU A 325 5.96 -11.53 -2.04
CA GLU A 325 7.38 -11.43 -1.72
C GLU A 325 8.21 -10.94 -2.92
N GLY A 326 8.91 -9.81 -2.79
CA GLY A 326 9.72 -9.28 -3.90
C GLY A 326 8.91 -8.69 -5.07
N ILE A 327 7.59 -8.48 -4.92
CA ILE A 327 6.73 -7.90 -5.97
C ILE A 327 7.20 -6.50 -6.39
N GLU A 328 7.83 -5.75 -5.47
CA GLU A 328 8.37 -4.42 -5.71
C GLU A 328 9.50 -4.40 -6.74
N LEU A 329 10.15 -5.55 -6.98
CA LEU A 329 11.18 -5.68 -8.02
C LEU A 329 10.58 -5.81 -9.43
N PHE A 330 9.30 -6.20 -9.54
CA PHE A 330 8.56 -6.22 -10.80
C PHE A 330 7.90 -4.87 -11.13
N ALA A 331 7.86 -3.93 -10.17
CA ALA A 331 7.23 -2.63 -10.34
C ALA A 331 7.86 -1.84 -11.50
N THR A 332 7.01 -1.48 -12.47
CA THR A 332 7.35 -0.82 -13.72
C THR A 332 6.38 0.34 -13.99
N PRO A 333 6.80 1.43 -14.63
CA PRO A 333 5.86 2.44 -15.10
C PRO A 333 4.84 1.81 -16.07
N GLY A 334 3.64 2.38 -16.16
CA GLY A 334 2.58 1.85 -17.05
C GLY A 334 1.99 0.49 -16.65
N GLN A 335 2.28 -0.04 -15.45
CA GLN A 335 1.69 -1.28 -14.89
C GLN A 335 1.74 -2.50 -15.84
N LEU A 336 2.88 -2.72 -16.49
CA LEU A 336 3.07 -3.85 -17.43
C LEU A 336 3.11 -5.22 -16.74
N VAL A 337 3.23 -5.25 -15.41
CA VAL A 337 3.15 -6.48 -14.61
C VAL A 337 1.98 -6.37 -13.65
N TYR A 338 1.01 -7.28 -13.78
CA TYR A 338 -0.14 -7.39 -12.90
C TYR A 338 -0.45 -8.86 -12.62
N THR A 339 0.03 -9.34 -11.48
CA THR A 339 0.00 -10.77 -11.11
C THR A 339 -1.42 -11.33 -10.97
N ARG A 340 -2.44 -10.49 -10.73
CA ARG A 340 -3.87 -10.90 -10.75
C ARG A 340 -4.35 -11.35 -12.15
N ARG A 341 -3.55 -11.18 -13.21
CA ARG A 341 -3.79 -11.82 -14.53
C ARG A 341 -3.47 -13.32 -14.56
N ILE A 342 -2.72 -13.81 -13.57
CA ILE A 342 -2.52 -15.24 -13.32
C ILE A 342 -3.65 -15.64 -12.38
N ALA A 343 -4.75 -16.14 -12.94
CA ALA A 343 -6.02 -16.22 -12.24
C ALA A 343 -6.20 -17.55 -11.49
N ASP A 344 -5.76 -18.66 -12.08
CA ASP A 344 -5.85 -20.01 -11.52
C ASP A 344 -4.58 -20.84 -11.87
N PRO A 345 -3.43 -20.53 -11.28
CA PRO A 345 -2.16 -21.23 -11.50
C PRO A 345 -2.09 -22.58 -10.80
N ILE A 346 -1.73 -23.60 -11.57
CA ILE A 346 -1.42 -24.95 -11.07
C ILE A 346 -0.09 -24.94 -10.31
N ALA A 347 0.89 -24.21 -10.82
CA ALA A 347 2.22 -24.11 -10.23
C ALA A 347 2.91 -22.81 -10.65
N GLY A 348 3.87 -22.38 -9.84
CA GLY A 348 4.69 -21.23 -10.14
C GLY A 348 6.04 -21.26 -9.45
N ALA A 349 7.01 -20.61 -10.08
CA ALA A 349 8.33 -20.38 -9.51
C ALA A 349 8.73 -18.92 -9.71
N LYS A 350 9.42 -18.37 -8.72
CA LYS A 350 9.84 -16.97 -8.70
C LYS A 350 11.24 -16.87 -8.13
N PHE A 351 12.05 -16.05 -8.77
CA PHE A 351 13.40 -15.71 -8.37
C PHE A 351 13.50 -14.19 -8.23
N THR A 352 13.88 -13.71 -7.06
CA THR A 352 14.05 -12.27 -6.82
C THR A 352 15.29 -11.97 -6.01
N GLY A 353 15.91 -10.82 -6.24
CA GLY A 353 16.98 -10.36 -5.36
C GLY A 353 17.81 -9.21 -5.91
N LYS A 354 18.92 -8.93 -5.23
CA LYS A 354 19.82 -7.83 -5.56
C LYS A 354 21.28 -8.25 -5.44
N VAL A 355 22.04 -8.10 -6.53
CA VAL A 355 23.47 -8.35 -6.57
C VAL A 355 24.19 -7.04 -6.87
N GLY A 356 24.92 -6.51 -5.89
CA GLY A 356 25.55 -5.20 -5.97
C GLY A 356 24.52 -4.10 -6.28
N ARG A 357 24.63 -3.51 -7.48
CA ARG A 357 23.76 -2.44 -7.97
C ARG A 357 22.62 -2.91 -8.88
N THR A 358 22.46 -4.22 -9.06
CA THR A 358 21.49 -4.80 -9.99
C THR A 358 20.45 -5.61 -9.23
N GLY A 359 19.19 -5.20 -9.33
CA GLY A 359 18.02 -5.98 -8.93
C GLY A 359 17.58 -6.90 -10.06
N LEU A 360 17.23 -8.13 -9.71
CA LEU A 360 16.76 -9.17 -10.62
C LEU A 360 15.41 -9.70 -10.13
N ALA A 361 14.48 -9.88 -11.05
CA ALA A 361 13.19 -10.48 -10.79
C ALA A 361 12.76 -11.33 -11.99
N PHE A 362 12.36 -12.57 -11.73
CA PHE A 362 11.81 -13.49 -12.70
C PHE A 362 10.69 -14.30 -12.05
N LEU A 363 9.57 -14.46 -12.74
CA LEU A 363 8.44 -15.30 -12.32
C LEU A 363 7.99 -16.09 -13.55
N SER A 364 7.79 -17.39 -13.36
CA SER A 364 7.15 -18.26 -14.34
C SER A 364 6.00 -18.99 -13.66
N ALA A 365 4.83 -19.01 -14.28
CA ALA A 365 3.65 -19.68 -13.76
C ALA A 365 2.86 -20.33 -14.90
N MET A 366 2.18 -21.42 -14.57
CA MET A 366 1.29 -22.15 -15.46
C MET A 366 -0.15 -21.99 -14.95
N ASP A 367 -1.00 -21.36 -15.76
CA ASP A 367 -2.33 -20.86 -15.45
C ASP A 367 -3.39 -21.68 -16.21
N GLU A 368 -4.45 -22.14 -15.54
CA GLU A 368 -5.53 -22.95 -16.12
C GLU A 368 -6.91 -22.26 -16.08
N ALA A 369 -6.94 -20.95 -15.85
CA ALA A 369 -8.18 -20.18 -15.84
C ALA A 369 -8.91 -20.12 -17.20
N GLY A 370 -8.25 -20.52 -18.29
CA GLY A 370 -8.78 -20.56 -19.65
C GLY A 370 -9.07 -21.97 -20.14
N PRO A 371 -9.59 -22.12 -21.37
CA PRO A 371 -9.81 -23.44 -21.98
C PRO A 371 -8.50 -24.22 -22.19
N ASP A 372 -7.40 -23.50 -22.39
CA ASP A 372 -6.06 -24.05 -22.59
C ASP A 372 -5.12 -23.58 -21.48
N TRP A 373 -4.14 -24.42 -21.16
CA TRP A 373 -3.07 -24.04 -20.24
C TRP A 373 -2.26 -22.87 -20.79
N THR A 374 -2.05 -21.87 -19.95
CA THR A 374 -1.35 -20.64 -20.32
C THR A 374 -0.05 -20.53 -19.52
N TRP A 375 1.07 -20.38 -20.23
CA TRP A 375 2.35 -20.04 -19.63
C TRP A 375 2.48 -18.53 -19.49
N VAL A 376 2.87 -18.08 -18.29
CA VAL A 376 3.10 -16.66 -17.99
C VAL A 376 4.52 -16.49 -17.46
N ASN A 377 5.33 -15.71 -18.18
CA ASN A 377 6.69 -15.37 -17.78
C ASN A 377 6.83 -13.85 -17.59
N LEU A 378 7.36 -13.45 -16.44
CA LEU A 378 7.57 -12.05 -16.08
C LEU A 378 9.04 -11.89 -15.71
N ALA A 379 9.74 -10.94 -16.34
CA ALA A 379 11.15 -10.68 -16.06
C ALA A 379 11.40 -9.18 -15.93
N ARG A 380 12.19 -8.79 -14.94
CA ARG A 380 12.66 -7.41 -14.80
C ARG A 380 14.10 -7.39 -14.29
N ILE A 381 14.92 -6.59 -14.96
CA ILE A 381 16.27 -6.25 -14.51
C ILE A 381 16.28 -4.76 -14.24
N ARG A 382 16.74 -4.36 -13.05
CA ARG A 382 16.86 -2.96 -12.67
C ARG A 382 18.27 -2.68 -12.19
N ARG A 383 18.85 -1.55 -12.60
CA ARG A 383 20.18 -1.11 -12.20
C ARG A 383 20.14 0.26 -11.54
N ASP A 384 20.87 0.38 -10.44
CA ASP A 384 21.06 1.64 -9.75
C ASP A 384 22.08 2.51 -10.49
N VAL A 385 21.66 3.70 -10.90
CA VAL A 385 22.48 4.72 -11.57
C VAL A 385 22.71 5.90 -10.61
N GLY A 386 23.95 6.31 -10.40
CA GLY A 386 24.27 7.37 -9.43
C GLY A 386 23.80 7.04 -8.00
N ARG A 387 23.35 8.06 -7.25
CA ARG A 387 22.85 7.91 -5.87
C ARG A 387 21.37 7.58 -5.82
N ASP A 388 20.52 8.30 -6.56
CA ASP A 388 19.06 8.22 -6.41
C ASP A 388 18.31 7.85 -7.73
N SER A 389 19.02 7.54 -8.82
CA SER A 389 18.44 7.27 -10.16
C SER A 389 18.42 5.78 -10.52
N LEU A 390 17.42 5.30 -11.25
CA LEU A 390 17.32 3.89 -11.68
C LEU A 390 17.16 3.77 -13.19
N ALA A 391 17.58 2.64 -13.75
CA ALA A 391 17.19 2.20 -15.08
C ALA A 391 16.70 0.76 -15.01
N GLY A 392 15.70 0.40 -15.82
CA GLY A 392 15.08 -0.92 -15.81
C GLY A 392 14.73 -1.38 -17.21
N VAL A 393 14.67 -2.71 -17.37
CA VAL A 393 14.10 -3.38 -18.54
C VAL A 393 13.12 -4.42 -18.03
N THR A 394 11.92 -4.42 -18.60
CA THR A 394 10.83 -5.36 -18.28
C THR A 394 10.49 -6.14 -19.53
N TYR A 395 10.33 -7.45 -19.36
CA TYR A 395 9.78 -8.33 -20.36
C TYR A 395 8.61 -9.11 -19.75
N THR A 396 7.49 -9.17 -20.44
CA THR A 396 6.40 -10.08 -20.09
C THR A 396 6.03 -10.93 -21.29
N ASP A 397 5.65 -12.15 -20.99
CA ASP A 397 5.23 -13.16 -21.95
C ASP A 397 4.00 -13.87 -21.39
N ARG A 398 2.98 -14.03 -22.23
CA ARG A 398 1.80 -14.85 -21.98
C ARG A 398 1.55 -15.66 -23.24
N THR A 399 1.68 -16.97 -23.16
CA THR A 399 1.55 -17.87 -24.31
C THR A 399 0.61 -19.03 -23.98
N ALA A 400 -0.35 -19.29 -24.87
CA ALA A 400 -1.27 -20.42 -24.83
C ALA A 400 -1.39 -21.02 -26.25
N ASP A 401 -2.03 -22.18 -26.39
CA ASP A 401 -2.17 -22.86 -27.69
C ASP A 401 -2.87 -21.99 -28.77
N GLY A 402 -3.74 -21.06 -28.35
CA GLY A 402 -4.47 -20.14 -29.23
C GLY A 402 -3.79 -18.79 -29.52
N GLY A 403 -2.60 -18.50 -28.96
CA GLY A 403 -1.93 -17.22 -29.19
C GLY A 403 -0.87 -16.83 -28.16
N SER A 404 -0.16 -15.75 -28.44
CA SER A 404 0.86 -15.19 -27.54
C SER A 404 0.79 -13.66 -27.44
N ASN A 405 1.22 -13.14 -26.31
CA ASN A 405 1.46 -11.72 -26.09
C ASN A 405 2.82 -11.53 -25.42
N HIS A 406 3.66 -10.72 -26.05
CA HIS A 406 4.96 -10.33 -25.53
C HIS A 406 5.02 -8.81 -25.37
N VAL A 407 5.54 -8.33 -24.25
CA VAL A 407 5.80 -6.89 -24.04
C VAL A 407 7.25 -6.72 -23.62
N LEU A 408 7.94 -5.76 -24.23
CA LEU A 408 9.29 -5.34 -23.85
C LEU A 408 9.29 -3.84 -23.65
N ALA A 409 9.78 -3.38 -22.49
CA ALA A 409 9.90 -1.97 -22.18
C ALA A 409 11.19 -1.67 -21.43
N ALA A 410 11.77 -0.50 -21.70
CA ALA A 410 12.88 0.07 -20.95
C ALA A 410 12.43 1.36 -20.28
N ASP A 411 12.87 1.58 -19.03
CA ASP A 411 12.57 2.77 -18.25
C ASP A 411 13.81 3.32 -17.55
N ALA A 412 13.81 4.63 -17.31
CA ALA A 412 14.81 5.29 -16.49
C ALA A 412 14.19 6.42 -15.69
N ARG A 413 14.52 6.48 -14.39
CA ARG A 413 14.18 7.59 -13.49
C ARG A 413 15.46 8.26 -13.05
N ILE A 414 15.66 9.52 -13.42
CA ILE A 414 16.83 10.32 -13.09
C ILE A 414 16.44 11.39 -12.08
N VAL A 415 17.02 11.30 -10.88
CA VAL A 415 16.84 12.31 -9.81
C VAL A 415 18.03 13.26 -9.82
N PHE A 416 17.77 14.57 -9.76
CA PHE A 416 18.83 15.59 -9.74
C PHE A 416 18.46 16.79 -8.86
N LYS A 417 19.49 17.48 -8.36
CA LYS A 417 19.37 18.62 -7.42
C LYS A 417 18.50 18.31 -6.17
N ARG A 418 18.30 17.04 -5.81
CA ARG A 418 17.46 16.54 -4.69
C ARG A 418 15.97 16.90 -4.73
N LEU A 419 15.54 17.69 -5.71
CA LEU A 419 14.19 18.25 -5.82
C LEU A 419 13.46 17.80 -7.08
N TYR A 420 14.20 17.38 -8.11
CA TYR A 420 13.63 17.07 -9.42
C TYR A 420 13.85 15.61 -9.75
N TYR A 421 12.89 15.02 -10.46
CA TYR A 421 13.13 13.79 -11.20
C TYR A 421 12.50 13.84 -12.58
N VAL A 422 13.12 13.13 -13.52
CA VAL A 422 12.56 12.83 -14.83
C VAL A 422 12.45 11.31 -14.95
N LEU A 423 11.28 10.82 -15.33
CA LEU A 423 11.06 9.42 -15.64
C LEU A 423 10.71 9.28 -17.11
N GLY A 424 11.39 8.39 -17.82
CA GLY A 424 11.06 8.00 -19.19
C GLY A 424 10.81 6.52 -19.27
N GLN A 425 9.86 6.10 -20.11
CA GLN A 425 9.61 4.71 -20.48
C GLN A 425 9.32 4.63 -21.98
N VAL A 426 9.86 3.61 -22.63
CA VAL A 426 9.57 3.27 -24.03
C VAL A 426 9.46 1.76 -24.15
N GLY A 427 8.55 1.29 -25.01
CA GLY A 427 8.35 -0.15 -25.21
C GLY A 427 7.39 -0.46 -26.33
N GLY A 428 7.06 -1.73 -26.46
CA GLY A 428 6.07 -2.20 -27.41
C GLY A 428 5.51 -3.56 -27.02
N SER A 429 4.37 -3.89 -27.60
CA SER A 429 3.76 -5.21 -27.54
C SER A 429 3.83 -5.89 -28.90
N TRP A 430 3.88 -7.22 -28.86
CA TRP A 430 3.73 -8.11 -30.01
C TRP A 430 2.72 -9.18 -29.62
N THR A 431 1.55 -9.15 -30.24
CA THR A 431 0.44 -10.05 -29.95
C THR A 431 0.12 -10.86 -31.20
N ASP A 432 0.07 -12.18 -31.06
CA ASP A 432 -0.47 -13.10 -32.07
C ASP A 432 -1.71 -13.78 -31.52
N ASN A 433 -2.85 -13.58 -32.17
CA ASN A 433 -4.14 -14.17 -31.80
C ASN A 433 -4.57 -15.28 -32.78
N GLY A 434 -3.62 -15.89 -33.51
CA GLY A 434 -3.89 -16.93 -34.50
C GLY A 434 -4.34 -16.42 -35.88
N ASN A 435 -4.65 -15.12 -35.99
CA ASN A 435 -5.04 -14.44 -37.23
C ASN A 435 -4.00 -13.43 -37.72
N GLY A 436 -2.77 -13.50 -37.21
CA GLY A 436 -1.64 -12.64 -37.57
C GLY A 436 -1.10 -11.82 -36.39
N ALA A 437 0.19 -11.52 -36.44
CA ALA A 437 0.88 -10.76 -35.39
C ALA A 437 0.66 -9.25 -35.54
N VAL A 438 0.18 -8.62 -34.47
CA VAL A 438 0.03 -7.16 -34.33
C VAL A 438 1.12 -6.64 -33.40
N SER A 439 1.79 -5.56 -33.78
CA SER A 439 2.72 -4.87 -32.89
C SER A 439 2.33 -3.41 -32.72
N ALA A 440 2.56 -2.88 -31.52
CA ALA A 440 2.23 -1.49 -31.22
C ALA A 440 3.17 -0.90 -30.17
N PRO A 441 3.47 0.41 -30.24
CA PRO A 441 4.37 1.06 -29.33
C PRO A 441 3.67 1.56 -28.06
N MET A 442 4.47 1.78 -27.02
CA MET A 442 4.11 2.61 -25.87
C MET A 442 5.28 3.52 -25.49
N TRP A 443 4.97 4.68 -24.92
CA TRP A 443 5.97 5.58 -24.38
C TRP A 443 5.38 6.49 -23.31
N ASN A 444 6.22 6.96 -22.39
CA ASN A 444 5.84 7.90 -21.34
C ASN A 444 7.05 8.76 -20.95
N ILE A 445 6.81 10.04 -20.71
CA ILE A 445 7.76 10.94 -20.07
C ILE A 445 7.06 11.69 -18.95
N GLU A 446 7.75 11.79 -17.82
CA GLU A 446 7.28 12.46 -16.62
C GLU A 446 8.39 13.35 -16.08
N ALA A 447 8.01 14.56 -15.67
CA ALA A 447 8.89 15.48 -14.99
C ALA A 447 8.20 15.97 -13.72
N ASP A 448 8.90 15.85 -12.59
CA ASP A 448 8.38 16.26 -11.29
C ASP A 448 9.37 17.17 -10.59
N ARG A 449 8.82 18.10 -9.82
CA ARG A 449 9.53 18.89 -8.83
C ARG A 449 8.83 18.75 -7.49
N THR A 450 9.54 18.18 -6.52
CA THR A 450 9.09 18.04 -5.15
C THR A 450 9.84 18.98 -4.22
N ALA A 451 9.18 20.07 -3.82
CA ALA A 451 9.67 20.99 -2.80
C ALA A 451 8.55 21.43 -1.83
N LYS A 452 8.94 22.05 -0.71
CA LYS A 452 8.05 22.41 0.41
C LYS A 452 6.84 23.25 -0.02
N THR A 453 7.06 24.36 -0.74
CA THR A 453 6.02 25.37 -1.03
C THR A 453 5.46 25.31 -2.45
N TRP A 454 6.26 24.90 -3.43
CA TRP A 454 5.83 24.75 -4.81
C TRP A 454 6.32 23.40 -5.33
N GLY A 455 5.51 22.73 -6.13
CA GLY A 455 5.90 21.54 -6.87
C GLY A 455 5.11 21.44 -8.17
N PHE A 456 5.54 20.58 -9.07
CA PHE A 456 4.78 20.26 -10.27
C PHE A 456 4.94 18.79 -10.62
N HIS A 457 3.97 18.26 -11.34
CA HIS A 457 3.97 16.91 -11.90
C HIS A 457 3.40 16.98 -13.30
N TYR A 458 4.28 16.80 -14.29
CA TYR A 458 3.95 16.87 -15.72
C TYR A 458 4.18 15.50 -16.33
N LYS A 459 3.18 14.98 -17.05
CA LYS A 459 3.21 13.67 -17.68
C LYS A 459 2.73 13.80 -19.13
N LEU A 460 3.41 13.12 -20.03
CA LEU A 460 2.98 12.93 -21.42
C LEU A 460 3.32 11.50 -21.83
N GLY A 461 2.32 10.73 -22.25
CA GLY A 461 2.54 9.35 -22.68
C GLY A 461 1.54 8.89 -23.72
N GLY A 462 1.94 7.90 -24.51
CA GLY A 462 1.13 7.34 -25.58
C GLY A 462 1.10 5.81 -25.53
N ILE A 463 -0.06 5.24 -25.82
CA ILE A 463 -0.31 3.81 -25.97
C ILE A 463 -0.94 3.60 -27.34
N GLY A 464 -0.23 2.90 -28.24
CA GLY A 464 -0.68 2.65 -29.61
C GLY A 464 -1.98 1.84 -29.67
N GLU A 465 -2.67 1.89 -30.81
CA GLU A 465 -3.98 1.26 -30.99
C GLU A 465 -3.97 -0.26 -30.80
N GLY A 466 -3.00 -0.96 -31.39
CA GLY A 466 -2.84 -2.40 -31.22
C GLY A 466 -2.08 -2.82 -29.96
N PHE A 467 -1.85 -1.91 -29.00
CA PHE A 467 -1.05 -2.24 -27.83
C PHE A 467 -1.85 -3.10 -26.86
N GLU A 468 -1.23 -4.20 -26.46
CA GLU A 468 -1.81 -5.15 -25.51
C GLU A 468 -0.76 -5.60 -24.50
N ALA A 469 -1.10 -5.52 -23.22
CA ALA A 469 -0.31 -6.04 -22.11
C ALA A 469 -1.13 -7.11 -21.37
N ALA A 470 -1.15 -8.33 -21.89
CA ALA A 470 -1.98 -9.42 -21.38
C ALA A 470 -1.61 -9.82 -19.93
N SER A 471 -0.33 -9.67 -19.58
CA SER A 471 0.20 -9.86 -18.22
C SER A 471 0.24 -8.59 -17.37
N GLY A 472 -0.28 -7.47 -17.89
CA GLY A 472 -0.30 -6.17 -17.24
C GLY A 472 -1.71 -5.64 -16.98
N PHE A 473 -1.78 -4.36 -16.58
CA PHE A 473 -3.03 -3.63 -16.39
C PHE A 473 -2.98 -2.31 -17.15
N VAL A 474 -3.34 -2.36 -18.43
CA VAL A 474 -3.48 -1.19 -19.30
C VAL A 474 -4.94 -1.10 -19.72
N PRO A 475 -5.76 -0.24 -19.08
CA PRO A 475 -7.21 -0.25 -19.28
C PRO A 475 -7.66 0.39 -20.60
N ARG A 476 -6.79 1.16 -21.26
CA ARG A 476 -7.10 1.88 -22.50
C ARG A 476 -5.88 1.94 -23.41
N ASN A 477 -6.10 1.63 -24.69
CA ASN A 477 -5.14 1.79 -25.78
C ASN A 477 -5.62 2.88 -26.77
N ASN A 478 -4.88 3.06 -27.86
CA ASN A 478 -5.14 4.11 -28.87
C ASN A 478 -5.25 5.53 -28.29
N VAL A 479 -4.38 5.88 -27.34
CA VAL A 479 -4.44 7.20 -26.70
C VAL A 479 -3.09 7.85 -26.47
N VAL A 480 -3.07 9.17 -26.51
CA VAL A 480 -2.02 9.99 -25.91
C VAL A 480 -2.63 10.79 -24.75
N GLU A 481 -2.03 10.71 -23.57
CA GLU A 481 -2.46 11.41 -22.36
C GLU A 481 -1.43 12.47 -21.97
N PHE A 482 -1.91 13.67 -21.68
CA PHE A 482 -1.15 14.78 -21.11
C PHE A 482 -1.74 15.20 -19.77
N GLN A 483 -0.89 15.38 -18.76
CA GLN A 483 -1.25 15.94 -17.46
C GLN A 483 -0.24 17.02 -17.07
N ALA A 484 -0.71 18.15 -16.57
CA ALA A 484 0.17 19.24 -16.14
C ALA A 484 -0.28 19.89 -14.83
N PHE A 485 0.07 19.28 -13.70
CA PHE A 485 -0.39 19.76 -12.40
C PHE A 485 0.68 20.54 -11.64
N ASN A 486 0.23 21.63 -11.00
CA ASN A 486 1.03 22.45 -10.11
C ASN A 486 0.50 22.29 -8.68
N ARG A 487 1.42 22.12 -7.74
CA ARG A 487 1.16 22.13 -6.30
C ARG A 487 1.68 23.42 -5.70
N LEU A 488 0.82 24.13 -4.98
CA LEU A 488 1.19 25.23 -4.10
C LEU A 488 0.86 24.84 -2.67
N SER A 489 1.75 25.13 -1.74
CA SER A 489 1.60 24.79 -0.34
C SER A 489 2.03 25.95 0.53
N TYR A 490 1.11 26.39 1.37
CA TYR A 490 1.32 27.37 2.42
C TYR A 490 1.30 26.65 3.76
N TYR A 491 2.19 27.04 4.67
CA TYR A 491 2.21 26.53 6.03
C TYR A 491 2.04 27.69 6.99
N GLY A 492 1.13 27.52 7.94
CA GLY A 492 0.90 28.49 9.00
C GLY A 492 2.09 28.58 9.96
N LYS A 493 2.05 29.59 10.83
CA LYS A 493 2.99 29.66 11.96
C LYS A 493 2.66 28.54 12.95
N ARG A 494 3.61 28.18 13.81
CA ARG A 494 3.36 27.25 14.91
C ARG A 494 2.12 27.72 15.69
N ASP A 495 1.22 26.78 15.96
CA ASP A 495 -0.03 26.95 16.71
C ASP A 495 -1.11 27.85 16.06
N SER A 496 -0.97 28.24 14.79
CA SER A 496 -2.04 28.95 14.06
C SER A 496 -3.24 28.06 13.75
N LEU A 497 -4.43 28.65 13.61
CA LEU A 497 -5.67 27.91 13.32
C LEU A 497 -5.57 27.09 12.02
N VAL A 498 -4.96 27.66 10.98
CA VAL A 498 -4.66 26.95 9.72
C VAL A 498 -3.19 26.55 9.77
N GLU A 499 -2.91 25.25 9.80
CA GLU A 499 -1.54 24.71 9.86
C GLU A 499 -0.95 24.57 8.46
N GLY A 500 -1.80 24.27 7.46
CA GLY A 500 -1.38 24.24 6.07
C GLY A 500 -2.52 24.33 5.08
N ILE A 501 -2.23 24.89 3.91
CA ILE A 501 -3.12 24.88 2.75
C ILE A 501 -2.32 24.33 1.58
N THR A 502 -2.82 23.28 0.94
CA THR A 502 -2.24 22.73 -0.29
C THR A 502 -3.27 22.84 -1.41
N ALA A 503 -2.90 23.54 -2.48
CA ALA A 503 -3.65 23.58 -3.72
C ALA A 503 -2.93 22.76 -4.79
N PHE A 504 -3.66 21.88 -5.48
CA PHE A 504 -3.17 21.10 -6.61
C PHE A 504 -4.08 21.34 -7.81
N ALA A 505 -3.57 21.97 -8.86
CA ALA A 505 -4.38 22.39 -9.99
C ALA A 505 -3.70 22.13 -11.32
N GLY A 506 -4.47 21.72 -12.33
CA GLY A 506 -3.94 21.45 -13.66
C GLY A 506 -4.95 20.82 -14.61
N PRO A 507 -4.63 20.82 -15.92
CA PRO A 507 -5.40 20.11 -16.92
C PRO A 507 -4.97 18.64 -17.07
N THR A 508 -5.91 17.84 -17.53
CA THR A 508 -5.69 16.54 -18.19
C THR A 508 -6.27 16.60 -19.60
N ARG A 509 -5.58 16.03 -20.58
CA ARG A 509 -6.04 15.95 -21.97
C ARG A 509 -5.70 14.59 -22.55
N ILE A 510 -6.62 14.04 -23.32
CA ILE A 510 -6.50 12.74 -23.97
C ILE A 510 -6.86 12.90 -25.44
N TRP A 511 -6.00 12.41 -26.32
CA TRP A 511 -6.22 12.33 -27.77
C TRP A 511 -6.28 10.88 -28.19
N ARG A 512 -6.89 10.61 -29.35
CA ARG A 512 -6.58 9.39 -30.11
C ARG A 512 -5.10 9.39 -30.50
N TYR A 513 -4.48 8.21 -30.55
CA TYR A 513 -3.03 8.12 -30.76
C TYR A 513 -2.58 8.73 -32.10
N ALA A 514 -3.32 8.46 -33.18
CA ALA A 514 -3.01 8.94 -34.53
C ALA A 514 -3.22 10.45 -34.74
N ASP A 515 -4.06 11.06 -33.88
CA ASP A 515 -4.56 12.43 -34.01
C ASP A 515 -3.79 13.42 -33.11
N PHE A 516 -2.91 12.91 -32.25
CA PHE A 516 -2.10 13.73 -31.35
C PHE A 516 -1.27 14.77 -32.12
N GLY A 517 -1.45 16.04 -31.76
CA GLY A 517 -0.80 17.19 -32.41
C GLY A 517 -1.47 17.66 -33.70
N LYS A 518 -2.53 16.99 -34.16
CA LYS A 518 -3.29 17.36 -35.37
C LYS A 518 -4.71 17.81 -35.02
N GLU A 519 -5.37 17.08 -34.11
CA GLU A 519 -6.76 17.34 -33.72
C GLU A 519 -6.90 17.74 -32.24
N HIS A 520 -8.12 18.09 -31.87
CA HIS A 520 -8.48 18.42 -30.50
C HIS A 520 -8.52 17.16 -29.62
N ALA A 521 -8.38 17.35 -28.30
CA ALA A 521 -8.50 16.27 -27.35
C ALA A 521 -9.93 15.69 -27.38
N ILE A 522 -10.04 14.36 -27.36
CA ILE A 522 -11.32 13.63 -27.33
C ILE A 522 -11.91 13.59 -25.92
N GLU A 523 -11.07 13.79 -24.90
CA GLU A 523 -11.47 13.74 -23.49
C GLU A 523 -10.47 14.55 -22.66
N GLY A 524 -10.93 15.09 -21.53
CA GLY A 524 -10.04 15.76 -20.60
C GLY A 524 -10.80 16.58 -19.57
N GLY A 525 -10.07 17.42 -18.87
CA GLY A 525 -10.66 18.33 -17.91
C GLY A 525 -9.64 19.23 -17.24
N GLU A 526 -10.14 20.15 -16.42
CA GLU A 526 -9.36 20.96 -15.50
C GLU A 526 -9.89 20.73 -14.09
N SER A 527 -8.98 20.57 -13.13
CA SER A 527 -9.40 20.52 -11.73
C SER A 527 -8.44 21.30 -10.85
N ALA A 528 -8.97 21.80 -9.73
CA ALA A 528 -8.20 22.40 -8.67
C ALA A 528 -8.66 21.81 -7.34
N SER A 529 -7.81 21.04 -6.68
CA SER A 529 -8.05 20.50 -5.34
C SER A 529 -7.35 21.38 -4.31
N VAL A 530 -8.11 22.00 -3.42
CA VAL A 530 -7.60 22.80 -2.31
C VAL A 530 -7.93 22.08 -1.01
N THR A 531 -6.91 21.74 -0.23
CA THR A 531 -7.05 21.12 1.08
C THR A 531 -6.44 22.02 2.14
N ALA A 532 -7.23 22.37 3.16
CA ALA A 532 -6.78 23.08 4.34
C ALA A 532 -6.75 22.11 5.53
N THR A 533 -5.59 22.01 6.19
CA THR A 533 -5.43 21.33 7.48
C THR A 533 -5.45 22.38 8.57
N MET A 534 -6.40 22.25 9.49
CA MET A 534 -6.55 23.14 10.64
C MET A 534 -5.96 22.50 11.89
N ARG A 535 -5.64 23.36 12.86
CA ARG A 535 -5.12 22.97 14.16
C ARG A 535 -5.99 21.91 14.82
N GLY A 536 -5.33 20.89 15.34
CA GLY A 536 -5.98 19.75 15.97
C GLY A 536 -6.40 18.66 14.99
N GLY A 537 -6.02 18.75 13.71
CA GLY A 537 -6.15 17.66 12.73
C GLY A 537 -7.43 17.68 11.87
N TRP A 538 -8.21 18.76 11.90
CA TRP A 538 -9.35 18.92 10.99
C TRP A 538 -8.86 19.13 9.56
N SER A 539 -9.50 18.49 8.59
CA SER A 539 -9.18 18.65 7.18
C SER A 539 -10.41 19.01 6.38
N VAL A 540 -10.34 20.10 5.61
CA VAL A 540 -11.39 20.54 4.70
C VAL A 540 -10.82 20.58 3.30
N SER A 541 -11.51 19.97 2.34
CA SER A 541 -11.09 19.96 0.94
C SER A 541 -12.20 20.41 0.02
N ALA A 542 -11.85 21.19 -1.01
CA ALA A 542 -12.72 21.53 -2.11
C ALA A 542 -12.03 21.20 -3.44
N ARG A 543 -12.76 20.56 -4.36
CA ARG A 543 -12.27 20.19 -5.69
C ARG A 543 -13.29 20.57 -6.75
N PRO A 544 -13.32 21.83 -7.21
CA PRO A 544 -13.93 22.16 -8.49
C PRO A 544 -13.21 21.44 -9.63
N ALA A 545 -13.99 20.94 -10.58
CA ALA A 545 -13.52 20.32 -11.80
C ALA A 545 -14.46 20.68 -12.97
N ARG A 546 -13.88 20.79 -14.16
CA ARG A 546 -14.60 20.78 -15.42
C ARG A 546 -14.07 19.62 -16.23
N ASP A 547 -14.93 18.69 -16.60
CA ASP A 547 -14.58 17.54 -17.42
C ASP A 547 -15.31 17.63 -18.77
N PHE A 548 -14.73 17.07 -19.82
CA PHE A 548 -15.37 16.96 -21.11
C PHE A 548 -15.06 15.63 -21.81
N VAL A 549 -16.02 15.17 -22.61
CA VAL A 549 -15.92 13.96 -23.42
C VAL A 549 -16.58 14.22 -24.77
N VAL A 550 -15.88 13.87 -25.85
CA VAL A 550 -16.42 13.87 -27.20
C VAL A 550 -16.89 12.46 -27.53
N PHE A 551 -18.20 12.29 -27.76
CA PHE A 551 -18.77 11.00 -28.12
C PHE A 551 -18.64 10.78 -29.63
N ASP A 552 -18.12 9.62 -30.02
CA ASP A 552 -18.06 9.21 -31.42
C ASP A 552 -19.43 8.62 -31.81
N GLN A 553 -20.22 9.33 -32.63
CA GLN A 553 -21.46 8.78 -33.16
C GLN A 553 -21.11 7.84 -34.32
N SER A 554 -21.48 6.58 -34.19
CA SER A 554 -21.22 5.54 -35.19
C SER A 554 -21.73 5.96 -36.57
N GLY A 555 -20.80 6.33 -37.46
CA GLY A 555 -21.06 6.49 -38.90
C GLY A 555 -20.80 7.86 -39.51
N ASP A 556 -20.47 8.90 -38.75
CA ASP A 556 -20.15 10.21 -39.34
C ASP A 556 -18.64 10.42 -39.47
N GLN A 557 -18.13 10.46 -40.71
CA GLN A 557 -16.73 10.77 -41.02
C GLN A 557 -16.41 12.28 -40.87
N SER A 558 -17.34 13.09 -40.35
CA SER A 558 -17.19 14.54 -40.18
C SER A 558 -16.35 14.96 -38.96
N GLY A 559 -16.07 14.05 -38.02
CA GLY A 559 -15.24 14.34 -36.85
C GLY A 559 -15.85 15.31 -35.82
N GLN A 560 -17.14 15.64 -35.94
CA GLN A 560 -17.85 16.50 -34.97
C GLN A 560 -18.78 15.68 -34.07
N GLY A 561 -18.18 14.93 -33.14
CA GLY A 561 -18.94 14.31 -32.05
C GLY A 561 -19.56 15.36 -31.13
N GLU A 562 -20.75 15.08 -30.57
CA GLU A 562 -21.37 15.96 -29.57
C GLU A 562 -20.52 15.95 -28.30
N ALA A 563 -19.96 17.11 -27.96
CA ALA A 563 -19.05 17.26 -26.83
C ALA A 563 -19.84 17.62 -25.57
N VAL A 564 -19.84 16.70 -24.61
CA VAL A 564 -20.37 16.94 -23.27
C VAL A 564 -19.31 17.67 -22.45
N SER A 565 -19.67 18.78 -21.78
CA SER A 565 -18.77 19.51 -20.89
C SER A 565 -19.44 19.86 -19.57
N ASN A 566 -18.93 19.29 -18.49
CA ASN A 566 -19.59 19.26 -17.20
C ASN A 566 -18.75 19.91 -16.11
N PHE A 567 -19.35 20.83 -15.35
CA PHE A 567 -18.74 21.39 -14.15
C PHE A 567 -19.25 20.64 -12.91
N SER A 568 -18.32 20.19 -12.06
CA SER A 568 -18.64 19.55 -10.79
C SER A 568 -17.78 20.07 -9.65
N GLY A 569 -18.29 19.96 -8.43
CA GLY A 569 -17.59 20.32 -7.21
C GLY A 569 -17.65 19.15 -6.23
N THR A 570 -16.51 18.79 -5.66
CA THR A 570 -16.44 17.87 -4.51
C THR A 570 -15.98 18.64 -3.27
N PHE A 571 -16.74 18.54 -2.20
CA PHE A 571 -16.42 19.12 -0.90
C PHE A 571 -16.29 18.01 0.12
N SER A 572 -15.25 18.02 0.96
CA SER A 572 -15.13 17.07 2.04
C SER A 572 -14.66 17.72 3.33
N VAL A 573 -15.15 17.19 4.45
CA VAL A 573 -14.73 17.56 5.80
C VAL A 573 -14.39 16.28 6.54
N THR A 574 -13.20 16.24 7.11
CA THR A 574 -12.69 15.12 7.90
C THR A 574 -12.36 15.62 9.29
N THR A 575 -12.87 14.93 10.31
CA THR A 575 -12.53 15.21 11.70
C THR A 575 -11.13 14.71 12.01
N PRO A 576 -10.51 15.21 13.10
CA PRO A 576 -9.40 14.52 13.74
C PRO A 576 -9.80 13.12 14.18
N VAL A 577 -8.79 12.31 14.54
CA VAL A 577 -9.03 11.00 15.17
C VAL A 577 -9.12 11.18 16.68
N PHE A 578 -10.34 11.43 17.15
CA PHE A 578 -10.64 11.56 18.58
C PHE A 578 -10.59 10.23 19.31
N GLU A 579 -10.65 10.34 20.64
CA GLU A 579 -11.00 9.31 21.63
C GLU A 579 -11.32 7.94 21.04
N LYS A 580 -12.58 7.95 20.64
CA LYS A 580 -13.41 6.80 20.33
C LYS A 580 -14.05 6.95 18.96
N PHE A 581 -13.80 8.05 18.24
CA PHE A 581 -14.42 8.25 16.94
C PHE A 581 -13.63 9.14 15.99
N ASN A 582 -13.91 8.96 14.71
CA ASN A 582 -13.53 9.88 13.64
C ASN A 582 -14.61 9.83 12.55
N ALA A 583 -14.81 10.93 11.83
CA ALA A 583 -15.79 11.00 10.77
C ALA A 583 -15.27 11.72 9.53
N LYS A 584 -15.82 11.36 8.37
CA LYS A 584 -15.62 12.05 7.10
C LYS A 584 -16.98 12.20 6.42
N VAL A 585 -17.26 13.39 5.90
CA VAL A 585 -18.39 13.64 5.01
C VAL A 585 -17.83 14.20 3.71
N GLU A 586 -18.27 13.65 2.59
CA GLU A 586 -17.92 14.08 1.25
C GLU A 586 -19.18 14.26 0.42
N VAL A 587 -19.28 15.39 -0.27
CA VAL A 587 -20.39 15.76 -1.14
C VAL A 587 -19.84 16.09 -2.52
N ARG A 588 -20.22 15.32 -3.53
CA ARG A 588 -19.97 15.62 -4.95
C ARG A 588 -21.27 16.08 -5.58
N THR A 589 -21.23 17.20 -6.30
CA THR A 589 -22.40 17.72 -7.00
C THR A 589 -22.01 18.40 -8.31
N GLY A 590 -22.86 18.30 -9.33
CA GLY A 590 -22.70 19.01 -10.60
C GLY A 590 -22.92 18.10 -11.80
N GLY A 591 -22.42 18.53 -12.96
CA GLY A 591 -22.54 17.81 -14.21
C GLY A 591 -21.74 16.49 -14.22
N THR A 592 -22.23 15.50 -14.96
CA THR A 592 -21.59 14.20 -15.21
C THR A 592 -21.98 13.70 -16.59
N ALA A 593 -21.07 13.04 -17.29
CA ALA A 593 -21.38 12.43 -18.59
C ALA A 593 -22.13 11.10 -18.37
N LEU A 594 -23.24 10.91 -19.08
CA LEU A 594 -23.99 9.66 -19.10
C LEU A 594 -23.49 8.78 -20.24
N PHE A 595 -22.48 7.94 -19.97
CA PHE A 595 -21.81 7.16 -21.02
C PHE A 595 -22.74 6.15 -21.73
N ALA A 596 -23.80 5.69 -21.06
CA ALA A 596 -24.77 4.79 -21.66
C ALA A 596 -25.70 5.45 -22.69
N GLU A 597 -25.85 6.78 -22.62
CA GLU A 597 -26.77 7.56 -23.46
C GLU A 597 -26.04 8.60 -24.31
N SER A 598 -24.71 8.71 -24.18
CA SER A 598 -23.89 9.74 -24.80
C SER A 598 -24.43 11.16 -24.55
N ALA A 599 -24.89 11.43 -23.33
CA ALA A 599 -25.63 12.64 -22.97
C ALA A 599 -25.11 13.29 -21.68
N ASP A 600 -25.59 14.50 -21.38
CA ASP A 600 -25.34 15.21 -20.14
C ASP A 600 -26.29 14.79 -19.01
N GLY A 601 -25.75 14.75 -17.80
CA GLY A 601 -26.50 14.51 -16.58
C GLY A 601 -25.99 15.31 -15.40
N ARG A 602 -26.75 15.31 -14.30
CA ARG A 602 -26.36 15.87 -13.00
C ARG A 602 -26.26 14.77 -11.98
N GLU A 603 -25.14 14.73 -11.27
CA GLU A 603 -24.96 13.85 -10.12
C GLU A 603 -24.97 14.66 -8.83
N THR A 604 -25.65 14.12 -7.82
CA THR A 604 -25.41 14.45 -6.42
C THR A 604 -25.07 13.17 -5.67
N ARG A 605 -23.87 13.11 -5.10
CA ARG A 605 -23.37 11.98 -4.32
C ARG A 605 -22.93 12.47 -2.95
N VAL A 606 -23.41 11.81 -1.90
CA VAL A 606 -22.99 12.03 -0.52
C VAL A 606 -22.41 10.74 0.02
N THR A 607 -21.19 10.82 0.54
CA THR A 607 -20.49 9.72 1.20
C THR A 607 -20.20 10.15 2.63
N THR A 608 -20.67 9.37 3.60
CA THR A 608 -20.39 9.57 5.02
C THR A 608 -19.69 8.34 5.57
N THR A 609 -18.63 8.53 6.35
CA THR A 609 -17.92 7.48 7.07
C THR A 609 -17.78 7.87 8.53
N LEU A 610 -18.09 6.94 9.43
CA LEU A 610 -17.91 7.06 10.88
C LEU A 610 -17.12 5.84 11.37
N GLY A 611 -15.93 6.08 11.91
CA GLY A 611 -15.17 5.09 12.64
C GLY A 611 -15.41 5.24 14.14
N LEU A 612 -15.69 4.15 14.84
CA LEU A 612 -15.89 4.06 16.29
C LEU A 612 -14.92 3.04 16.90
N ARG A 613 -14.41 3.34 18.08
CA ARG A 613 -13.49 2.50 18.88
C ARG A 613 -13.97 2.48 20.33
N PRO A 614 -15.02 1.69 20.65
CA PRO A 614 -15.59 1.69 22.01
C PRO A 614 -14.63 1.08 23.05
N THR A 615 -13.74 0.19 22.64
CA THR A 615 -12.71 -0.44 23.50
C THR A 615 -11.40 -0.59 22.72
N GLN A 616 -10.32 -0.99 23.41
CA GLN A 616 -9.05 -1.30 22.75
C GLN A 616 -9.14 -2.52 21.82
N SER A 617 -10.14 -3.38 21.94
CA SER A 617 -10.27 -4.60 21.13
C SER A 617 -11.39 -4.53 20.08
N ALA A 618 -12.13 -3.42 19.99
CA ALA A 618 -13.29 -3.31 19.11
C ALA A 618 -13.18 -2.09 18.20
N ARG A 619 -13.36 -2.31 16.90
CA ARG A 619 -13.39 -1.26 15.88
C ARG A 619 -14.66 -1.43 15.05
N ILE A 620 -15.38 -0.34 14.83
CA ILE A 620 -16.60 -0.33 14.05
C ILE A 620 -16.48 0.78 13.01
N GLU A 621 -16.75 0.48 11.75
CA GLU A 621 -16.83 1.45 10.68
C GLU A 621 -18.21 1.37 10.05
N ALA A 622 -18.95 2.48 10.13
CA ALA A 622 -20.18 2.67 9.41
C ALA A 622 -19.92 3.60 8.22
N SER A 623 -20.32 3.18 7.03
CA SER A 623 -20.32 4.03 5.84
C SER A 623 -21.71 4.09 5.21
N PHE A 624 -22.02 5.24 4.63
CA PHE A 624 -23.28 5.49 3.95
C PHE A 624 -22.99 6.24 2.66
N VAL A 625 -23.30 5.63 1.53
CA VAL A 625 -23.20 6.24 0.20
C VAL A 625 -24.60 6.43 -0.35
N THR A 626 -24.93 7.64 -0.79
CA THR A 626 -26.12 7.91 -1.61
C THR A 626 -25.68 8.64 -2.87
N SER A 627 -26.07 8.14 -4.04
CA SER A 627 -25.86 8.81 -5.33
C SER A 627 -27.18 8.91 -6.06
N ARG A 628 -27.42 10.06 -6.68
CA ARG A 628 -28.55 10.30 -7.57
C ARG A 628 -28.04 10.95 -8.84
N ILE A 629 -28.35 10.35 -9.98
CA ILE A 629 -28.00 10.82 -11.31
C ILE A 629 -29.30 11.10 -12.07
N ARG A 630 -29.40 12.30 -12.63
CA ARG A 630 -30.54 12.74 -13.45
C ARG A 630 -30.06 13.18 -14.83
N ARG A 631 -30.91 13.04 -15.84
CA ARG A 631 -30.65 13.54 -17.19
C ARG A 631 -30.78 15.06 -17.22
N GLU A 632 -29.88 15.73 -17.94
CA GLU A 632 -29.93 17.19 -18.07
C GLU A 632 -31.13 17.63 -18.93
N LEU A 633 -31.49 16.84 -19.94
CA LEU A 633 -32.52 17.18 -20.93
C LEU A 633 -33.92 17.33 -20.33
N ASP A 634 -34.32 16.45 -19.40
CA ASP A 634 -35.69 16.33 -18.90
C ASP A 634 -35.81 16.16 -17.37
N ASP A 635 -34.69 16.25 -16.63
CA ASP A 635 -34.58 16.03 -15.18
C ASP A 635 -35.10 14.64 -14.71
N THR A 636 -35.28 13.69 -15.63
CA THR A 636 -35.69 12.33 -15.28
C THR A 636 -34.55 11.59 -14.58
N GLU A 637 -34.91 10.68 -13.67
CA GLU A 637 -33.93 9.90 -12.93
C GLU A 637 -33.29 8.84 -13.83
N PHE A 638 -31.97 8.93 -14.02
CA PHE A 638 -31.19 7.92 -14.74
C PHE A 638 -30.82 6.77 -13.80
N ALA A 639 -30.27 7.12 -12.63
CA ALA A 639 -29.88 6.15 -11.62
C ALA A 639 -29.97 6.72 -10.20
N ARG A 640 -30.22 5.83 -9.24
CA ARG A 640 -30.12 6.11 -7.80
C ARG A 640 -29.47 4.92 -7.12
N SER A 641 -28.50 5.17 -6.24
CA SER A 641 -27.87 4.14 -5.41
C SER A 641 -27.84 4.59 -3.95
N THR A 642 -28.17 3.69 -3.03
CA THR A 642 -28.07 3.89 -1.59
C THR A 642 -27.45 2.65 -0.95
N ILE A 643 -26.29 2.84 -0.35
CA ILE A 643 -25.43 1.77 0.16
C ILE A 643 -24.99 2.08 1.60
N PRO A 644 -25.80 1.76 2.62
CA PRO A 644 -25.33 1.64 3.98
C PRO A 644 -24.49 0.37 4.16
N ARG A 645 -23.34 0.51 4.80
CA ARG A 645 -22.43 -0.57 5.14
C ARG A 645 -21.94 -0.43 6.58
N LEU A 646 -21.88 -1.55 7.28
CA LEU A 646 -21.32 -1.67 8.62
C LEU A 646 -20.23 -2.72 8.61
N LYS A 647 -19.05 -2.38 9.11
CA LYS A 647 -17.93 -3.27 9.34
C LYS A 647 -17.62 -3.26 10.83
N ALA A 648 -17.70 -4.40 11.50
CA ALA A 648 -17.35 -4.55 12.90
C ALA A 648 -16.18 -5.54 13.02
N GLU A 649 -15.17 -5.17 13.76
CA GLU A 649 -13.94 -5.93 14.01
C GLU A 649 -13.75 -6.07 15.52
N TYR A 650 -13.45 -7.28 15.95
CA TYR A 650 -13.16 -7.59 17.34
C TYR A 650 -11.90 -8.45 17.44
N GLN A 651 -10.91 -7.96 18.18
CA GLN A 651 -9.61 -8.59 18.36
C GLN A 651 -9.25 -8.63 19.85
N PRO A 652 -9.68 -9.66 20.59
CA PRO A 652 -9.41 -9.80 22.02
C PRO A 652 -7.93 -10.03 22.33
N ARG A 653 -7.19 -10.61 21.38
CA ARG A 653 -5.75 -10.85 21.45
C ARG A 653 -5.18 -10.86 20.04
N ARG A 654 -3.88 -10.62 19.91
CA ARG A 654 -3.19 -10.52 18.62
C ARG A 654 -3.46 -11.69 17.66
N SER A 655 -3.50 -12.93 18.17
CA SER A 655 -3.69 -14.13 17.35
C SER A 655 -5.13 -14.50 17.04
N LEU A 656 -6.13 -13.79 17.55
CA LEU A 656 -7.54 -14.14 17.35
C LEU A 656 -8.33 -12.91 16.92
N PHE A 657 -8.95 -13.00 15.75
CA PHE A 657 -9.67 -11.90 15.12
C PHE A 657 -11.05 -12.34 14.62
N PHE A 658 -12.02 -11.46 14.77
CA PHE A 658 -13.38 -11.63 14.28
C PHE A 658 -13.79 -10.40 13.47
N ARG A 659 -14.44 -10.63 12.33
CA ARG A 659 -15.01 -9.57 11.50
C ARG A 659 -16.40 -9.93 11.03
N VAL A 660 -17.26 -8.92 11.03
CA VAL A 660 -18.57 -8.96 10.38
C VAL A 660 -18.69 -7.74 9.46
N ILE A 661 -19.09 -7.98 8.22
CA ILE A 661 -19.47 -6.93 7.28
C ILE A 661 -20.94 -7.16 6.93
N ALA A 662 -21.74 -6.11 7.00
CA ALA A 662 -23.10 -6.07 6.50
C ALA A 662 -23.23 -4.90 5.53
N GLU A 663 -23.68 -5.16 4.32
CA GLU A 663 -23.87 -4.17 3.27
C GLU A 663 -25.26 -4.33 2.68
N TYR A 664 -26.07 -3.28 2.75
CA TYR A 664 -27.35 -3.24 2.05
C TYR A 664 -27.21 -2.32 0.85
N ARG A 665 -27.71 -2.78 -0.30
CA ARG A 665 -27.69 -2.04 -1.56
C ARG A 665 -29.11 -1.85 -2.04
N SER A 666 -29.48 -0.61 -2.31
CA SER A 666 -30.71 -0.24 -2.99
C SER A 666 -30.36 0.58 -4.21
N GLU A 667 -30.58 0.02 -5.39
CA GLU A 667 -30.24 0.64 -6.67
C GLU A 667 -31.46 0.71 -7.58
N VAL A 668 -31.58 1.81 -8.30
CA VAL A 668 -32.51 1.96 -9.41
C VAL A 668 -31.69 2.39 -10.61
N ARG A 669 -31.78 1.67 -11.72
CA ARG A 669 -31.07 1.99 -12.96
C ARG A 669 -32.02 1.81 -14.14
N ALA A 670 -32.22 2.86 -14.94
CA ALA A 670 -33.06 2.81 -16.14
C ALA A 670 -34.43 2.12 -15.93
N GLY A 671 -35.08 2.40 -14.80
CA GLY A 671 -36.39 1.85 -14.43
C GLY A 671 -36.39 0.49 -13.73
N GLN A 672 -35.25 -0.21 -13.63
CA GLN A 672 -35.12 -1.46 -12.87
C GLN A 672 -34.65 -1.19 -11.45
N ALA A 673 -35.34 -1.76 -10.45
CA ALA A 673 -34.98 -1.62 -9.05
C ALA A 673 -34.34 -2.91 -8.51
N PHE A 674 -33.11 -2.78 -8.00
CA PHE A 674 -32.37 -3.82 -7.31
C PHE A 674 -32.30 -3.51 -5.81
N LYS A 675 -32.57 -4.53 -4.98
CA LYS A 675 -32.34 -4.46 -3.54
C LYS A 675 -31.65 -5.73 -3.11
N GLY A 676 -30.55 -5.61 -2.36
CA GLY A 676 -29.84 -6.75 -1.83
C GLY A 676 -29.17 -6.46 -0.49
N LEU A 677 -28.96 -7.53 0.29
CA LEU A 677 -28.21 -7.53 1.53
C LEU A 677 -27.09 -8.57 1.41
N ARG A 678 -25.87 -8.12 1.62
CA ARG A 678 -24.70 -8.98 1.73
C ARG A 678 -24.21 -8.99 3.18
N THR A 679 -23.89 -10.17 3.68
CA THR A 679 -23.24 -10.34 4.99
C THR A 679 -22.04 -11.25 4.87
N ASP A 680 -20.90 -10.83 5.42
CA ASP A 680 -19.67 -11.62 5.46
C ASP A 680 -19.16 -11.73 6.90
N TRP A 681 -18.94 -12.96 7.35
CA TRP A 681 -18.41 -13.30 8.66
C TRP A 681 -17.05 -13.93 8.49
N LEU A 682 -16.10 -13.54 9.34
CA LEU A 682 -14.76 -14.09 9.34
C LEU A 682 -14.26 -14.29 10.77
N LEU A 683 -13.71 -15.47 11.03
CA LEU A 683 -12.85 -15.76 12.16
C LEU A 683 -11.46 -16.07 11.61
N SER A 684 -10.44 -15.42 12.16
CA SER A 684 -9.03 -15.72 11.91
C SER A 684 -8.33 -16.09 13.21
N PHE A 685 -7.59 -17.18 13.19
CA PHE A 685 -6.64 -17.52 14.23
C PHE A 685 -5.23 -17.64 13.64
N GLU A 686 -4.37 -16.68 13.97
CA GLU A 686 -3.01 -16.55 13.44
C GLU A 686 -1.99 -16.46 14.59
N PRO A 687 -1.50 -17.59 15.12
CA PRO A 687 -0.51 -17.61 16.19
C PRO A 687 0.86 -17.05 15.75
N THR A 688 1.22 -17.26 14.48
CA THR A 688 2.47 -16.77 13.88
C THR A 688 2.23 -16.48 12.41
N PRO A 689 2.94 -15.50 11.79
CA PRO A 689 2.85 -15.27 10.35
C PRO A 689 3.00 -16.56 9.54
N GLY A 690 2.05 -16.81 8.65
CA GLY A 690 1.99 -18.01 7.80
C GLY A 690 1.40 -19.28 8.44
N THR A 691 1.13 -19.30 9.75
CA THR A 691 0.34 -20.37 10.40
C THR A 691 -1.03 -19.80 10.74
N VAL A 692 -2.07 -20.27 10.04
CA VAL A 692 -3.38 -19.65 10.13
C VAL A 692 -4.53 -20.64 9.98
N VAL A 693 -5.59 -20.36 10.72
CA VAL A 693 -6.92 -20.97 10.56
C VAL A 693 -7.90 -19.86 10.20
N PHE A 694 -8.53 -19.96 9.03
CA PHE A 694 -9.64 -19.10 8.64
C PHE A 694 -10.94 -19.88 8.59
N LEU A 695 -12.01 -19.26 9.10
CA LEU A 695 -13.38 -19.73 8.95
C LEU A 695 -14.20 -18.55 8.45
N GLY A 696 -14.78 -18.67 7.26
CA GLY A 696 -15.59 -17.62 6.67
C GLY A 696 -16.96 -18.10 6.25
N TYR A 697 -17.94 -17.21 6.38
CA TYR A 697 -19.29 -17.40 5.85
C TYR A 697 -19.78 -16.12 5.19
N GLY A 698 -20.07 -16.20 3.89
CA GLY A 698 -20.68 -15.12 3.10
C GLY A 698 -22.10 -15.49 2.71
N ALA A 699 -23.00 -14.51 2.67
CA ALA A 699 -24.34 -14.70 2.15
C ALA A 699 -24.82 -13.43 1.42
N SER A 700 -25.45 -13.64 0.28
CA SER A 700 -26.14 -12.61 -0.49
C SER A 700 -27.62 -12.91 -0.54
N GLN A 701 -28.42 -11.88 -0.36
CA GLN A 701 -29.86 -11.94 -0.45
C GLN A 701 -30.34 -10.83 -1.36
N GLU A 702 -31.32 -11.11 -2.21
CA GLU A 702 -31.87 -10.14 -3.15
C GLU A 702 -33.40 -10.18 -3.10
N ARG A 703 -34.01 -9.09 -3.53
CA ARG A 703 -35.46 -9.02 -3.71
C ARG A 703 -35.88 -9.79 -4.96
N ASP A 704 -36.91 -10.62 -4.83
CA ASP A 704 -37.51 -11.36 -5.94
C ASP A 704 -38.29 -10.40 -6.88
N PRO A 705 -37.85 -10.21 -8.15
CA PRO A 705 -38.54 -9.32 -9.09
C PRO A 705 -39.87 -9.89 -9.60
N ASN A 706 -40.11 -11.20 -9.45
CA ASN A 706 -41.26 -11.91 -10.03
C ASN A 706 -42.44 -12.07 -9.07
N ARG A 707 -42.31 -11.63 -7.81
CA ARG A 707 -43.40 -11.64 -6.82
C ARG A 707 -43.86 -10.23 -6.48
N PHE A 708 -44.90 -9.77 -7.17
CA PHE A 708 -45.61 -8.55 -6.82
C PHE A 708 -46.15 -8.64 -5.38
N GLY A 709 -45.74 -7.70 -4.52
CA GLY A 709 -46.34 -7.50 -3.18
C GLY A 709 -45.54 -7.99 -1.98
N THR A 710 -44.42 -8.71 -2.13
CA THR A 710 -43.57 -9.10 -0.98
C THR A 710 -42.25 -8.33 -0.94
N GLU A 711 -41.98 -7.60 0.14
CA GLU A 711 -40.68 -6.94 0.40
C GLU A 711 -39.59 -7.89 0.93
N ALA A 712 -39.87 -9.19 1.01
CA ALA A 712 -38.95 -10.17 1.60
C ALA A 712 -37.72 -10.41 0.73
N LEU A 713 -36.52 -10.23 1.31
CA LEU A 713 -35.25 -10.64 0.71
C LEU A 713 -35.14 -12.17 0.72
N ARG A 714 -34.64 -12.74 -0.36
CA ARG A 714 -34.38 -14.19 -0.50
C ARG A 714 -32.91 -14.42 -0.71
N ARG A 715 -32.38 -15.47 -0.09
CA ARG A 715 -31.00 -15.89 -0.27
C ARG A 715 -30.75 -16.29 -1.73
N THR A 716 -29.84 -15.59 -2.39
CA THR A 716 -29.42 -15.85 -3.78
C THR A 716 -28.12 -16.65 -3.84
N SER A 717 -27.22 -16.40 -2.90
CA SER A 717 -26.02 -17.22 -2.71
C SER A 717 -25.57 -17.27 -1.26
N ASP A 718 -24.88 -18.34 -0.90
CA ASP A 718 -24.05 -18.40 0.30
C ASP A 718 -22.77 -19.18 0.05
N GLY A 719 -21.76 -18.97 0.89
CA GLY A 719 -20.49 -19.66 0.79
C GLY A 719 -19.93 -19.87 2.17
N PHE A 720 -19.46 -21.09 2.44
CA PHE A 720 -18.65 -21.38 3.62
C PHE A 720 -17.27 -21.80 3.16
N PHE A 721 -16.23 -21.27 3.81
CA PHE A 721 -14.87 -21.72 3.57
C PHE A 721 -14.10 -21.92 4.87
N VAL A 722 -13.19 -22.88 4.82
CA VAL A 722 -12.19 -23.15 5.85
C VAL A 722 -10.84 -23.15 5.18
N LYS A 723 -9.84 -22.55 5.83
CA LYS A 723 -8.44 -22.70 5.44
C LYS A 723 -7.62 -23.08 6.65
N LEU A 724 -6.74 -24.05 6.47
CA LEU A 724 -5.71 -24.43 7.42
C LEU A 724 -4.36 -24.30 6.74
N ALA A 725 -3.45 -23.51 7.29
CA ALA A 725 -2.07 -23.40 6.83
C ALA A 725 -1.12 -23.47 8.03
N TYR A 726 0.03 -24.11 7.84
CA TYR A 726 1.05 -24.21 8.88
C TYR A 726 2.42 -23.87 8.31
N GLN A 727 3.12 -22.93 8.95
CA GLN A 727 4.44 -22.49 8.50
C GLN A 727 5.54 -23.31 9.20
N PHE A 728 6.24 -24.14 8.43
CA PHE A 728 7.54 -24.66 8.84
C PHE A 728 8.61 -23.65 8.45
N ARG A 729 9.46 -23.24 9.40
CA ARG A 729 10.58 -22.33 9.16
C ARG A 729 11.84 -22.85 9.82
N ARG A 730 12.95 -22.87 9.09
CA ARG A 730 14.28 -23.21 9.59
C ARG A 730 15.31 -22.12 9.28
#